data_AF-A0A945YE41-F1
#
_entry.id   AF-A0A945YE41-F1
#
_cell.length_a   1.000
_cell.length_b   1.000
_cell.length_c   1.000
_cell.angle_alpha   90.00
_cell.angle_beta   90.00
_cell.angle_gamma   90.00
#
_symmetry.space_group_name_H-M   'P 1'
#
loop_
_entity.id
_entity.type
_entity.pdbx_description
1 polymer ?
#
loop_
_entity_poly.entity_id
_entity_poly.type
_entity_poly.pdbx_seq_one_letter_code
_entity_poly.pdbx_strand_id
1 'polypeptide(L)'
;MSEPLSLHDIGRLPTPDDNVAIAIRQIAPGTAVLLPDGPSIVSHTVLEGHRFAVRSIKPGEALLSWALPFGHATRAIHPGDYVCNASTLEALKVRQRDITLPAESNFADHLEPFALEKFALPPPAKVEPVAEVSTFSGFLRPGARGVGTRNTIVILGTTSRTASYAHQLVARLNSTHKSIPGIDRIVAIAHTEGGDAVEPNNAEEVLRALAGIMVHANVGAILAVDYGDEAITNRRLQQFLRENDYPLDEVLHEFLSIDHGLAAALSRGEEIVQQWLEPVAAFPRSPQPLSALRIALQCGGSDAFSGVSGNPLAGAMTYEVVRQGGIGVLCETDEIVGAEEHLMRNIKSVEVAHSLLHKIARFKERMSWHGVTPETNPSAGNKFRGLYNIALKSLGAVQKKDPRTPLDHVIDYADPLTAPGFYFMDSPGNDLEAIGGQVGSGCNVIIFVTGNGSITNHPFVPTLKITTTSRRHQLLIREMDINAGRYLDGEPFDDLVAESMALLAATASGQKSKGEIAGHSQASLWRNWSQSDATNLPKIRARLKPDGQPLILSSNPPHSSCRTERVGLILPTSMCSAQIARLAAERLNAAQVDGVSALTRFVALPHSEGCGFGGETMYETLRRTYHGYATHPNVGAALLLEHGCEKIPNDVMRRYFETMNLPLDRFGWASVQLDGGIDAVLAKIEQWFDERATDDDPAFAFDTNQSWSGISVGLLSAAPVTPNTADQIRTVAQQVLADGGSVLLAENDPLLANARFRTALLGEVSPRATLANGEAAKTPGLHLVQTDSTHWVENLTSLGASGVQFFLGLVGNAPRQAHPLVPVIQLAESDALPTHHHTDVDLVLTEDPTALDELLRAVRAENHTPIANQNNSVDFQFARGPLGVSA
;
A
#
# COMPACT_ATOMS: atom_id res chain seq x y z
N MET A 1 -14.34 6.15 -49.81
CA MET A 1 -13.23 6.04 -48.84
C MET A 1 -13.37 7.21 -47.90
N SER A 2 -13.40 6.98 -46.59
CA SER A 2 -13.36 8.07 -45.61
C SER A 2 -12.06 8.86 -45.80
N GLU A 3 -12.11 10.17 -45.60
CA GLU A 3 -10.92 11.02 -45.62
C GLU A 3 -9.92 10.53 -44.55
N PRO A 4 -8.60 10.49 -44.84
CA PRO A 4 -7.61 10.06 -43.86
C PRO A 4 -7.63 10.96 -42.63
N LEU A 5 -7.68 10.37 -41.43
CA LEU A 5 -7.57 11.14 -40.19
C LEU A 5 -6.14 11.65 -40.03
N SER A 6 -5.96 12.87 -39.52
CA SER A 6 -4.63 13.37 -39.22
C SER A 6 -4.05 12.64 -38.00
N LEU A 7 -2.72 12.52 -37.92
CA LEU A 7 -2.06 11.95 -36.75
C LEU A 7 -2.49 12.68 -35.45
N HIS A 8 -2.66 14.00 -35.49
CA HIS A 8 -3.10 14.80 -34.36
C HIS A 8 -4.52 14.43 -33.87
N ASP A 9 -5.40 13.91 -34.72
CA ASP A 9 -6.77 13.54 -34.33
C ASP A 9 -6.84 12.17 -33.65
N ILE A 10 -5.79 11.35 -33.75
CA ILE A 10 -5.82 9.95 -33.31
C ILE A 10 -4.67 9.57 -32.39
N GLY A 11 -3.58 10.33 -32.37
CA GLY A 11 -2.42 10.02 -31.55
C GLY A 11 -1.49 11.18 -31.25
N ARG A 12 -0.49 10.89 -30.42
CA ARG A 12 0.56 11.82 -30.03
C ARG A 12 1.93 11.16 -30.22
N LEU A 13 2.84 11.92 -30.82
CA LEU A 13 4.27 11.62 -30.81
C LEU A 13 4.90 12.45 -29.69
N PRO A 14 5.52 11.83 -28.66
CA PRO A 14 6.21 12.57 -27.62
C PRO A 14 7.29 13.52 -28.17
N THR A 15 8.08 13.06 -29.15
CA THR A 15 8.99 13.90 -29.94
C THR A 15 8.91 13.59 -31.44
N PRO A 16 9.32 14.52 -32.33
CA PRO A 16 9.28 14.30 -33.78
C PRO A 16 10.14 13.13 -34.30
N ASP A 17 11.16 12.74 -33.52
CA ASP A 17 12.09 11.66 -33.86
C ASP A 17 11.53 10.27 -33.48
N ASP A 18 10.40 10.21 -32.76
CA ASP A 18 9.76 8.95 -32.41
C ASP A 18 9.17 8.26 -33.66
N ASN A 19 9.28 6.93 -33.69
CA ASN A 19 8.78 6.09 -34.78
C ASN A 19 7.46 5.37 -34.46
N VAL A 20 6.94 5.55 -33.24
CA VAL A 20 5.64 5.04 -32.80
C VAL A 20 4.84 6.13 -32.09
N ALA A 21 3.54 6.23 -32.39
CA ALA A 21 2.63 7.17 -31.74
C ALA A 21 1.77 6.48 -30.68
N ILE A 22 1.38 7.22 -29.65
CA ILE A 22 0.41 6.82 -28.62
C ILE A 22 -0.98 7.18 -29.13
N ALA A 23 -1.90 6.22 -29.20
CA ALA A 23 -3.28 6.48 -29.58
C ALA A 23 -4.03 7.22 -28.44
N ILE A 24 -4.68 8.35 -28.74
CA ILE A 24 -5.47 9.12 -27.76
C ILE A 24 -6.95 8.69 -27.70
N ARG A 25 -7.32 7.72 -28.53
CA ARG A 25 -8.65 7.08 -28.57
C ARG A 25 -8.53 5.70 -29.18
N GLN A 26 -9.57 4.89 -29.05
CA GLN A 26 -9.63 3.63 -29.79
C GLN A 26 -9.72 3.90 -31.30
N ILE A 27 -8.89 3.21 -32.08
CA ILE A 27 -8.82 3.31 -33.54
C ILE A 27 -9.26 1.98 -34.14
N ALA A 28 -10.28 2.00 -34.99
CA ALA A 28 -10.79 0.79 -35.64
C ALA A 28 -9.83 0.28 -36.74
N PRO A 29 -9.78 -1.04 -37.00
CA PRO A 29 -9.05 -1.58 -38.14
C PRO A 29 -9.61 -1.00 -39.44
N GLY A 30 -8.75 -0.81 -40.44
CA GLY A 30 -9.13 -0.22 -41.72
C GLY A 30 -9.22 1.31 -41.72
N THR A 31 -8.98 1.98 -40.58
CA THR A 31 -8.94 3.45 -40.51
C THR A 31 -7.77 3.98 -41.34
N ALA A 32 -8.06 4.85 -42.30
CA ALA A 32 -7.05 5.57 -43.08
C ALA A 32 -6.48 6.72 -42.25
N VAL A 33 -5.15 6.83 -42.21
CA VAL A 33 -4.43 7.79 -41.37
C VAL A 33 -3.32 8.48 -42.15
N LEU A 34 -3.16 9.78 -41.98
CA LEU A 34 -2.06 10.55 -42.58
C LEU A 34 -0.85 10.54 -41.64
N LEU A 35 0.20 9.82 -42.02
CA LEU A 35 1.43 9.66 -41.25
C LEU A 35 2.59 10.47 -41.87
N PRO A 36 3.72 10.68 -41.17
CA PRO A 36 4.86 11.44 -41.68
C PRO A 36 5.38 10.94 -43.04
N ASP A 37 5.38 9.61 -43.26
CA ASP A 37 5.87 8.98 -44.49
C ASP A 37 4.77 8.82 -45.56
N GLY A 38 3.55 9.34 -45.31
CA GLY A 38 2.40 9.28 -46.21
C GLY A 38 1.16 8.59 -45.62
N PRO A 39 0.06 8.47 -46.38
CA PRO A 39 -1.15 7.79 -45.91
C PRO A 39 -0.91 6.30 -45.65
N SER A 40 -1.45 5.79 -44.55
CA SER A 40 -1.47 4.36 -44.23
C SER A 40 -2.82 3.91 -43.69
N ILE A 41 -2.98 2.60 -43.49
CA ILE A 41 -4.17 1.96 -42.92
C ILE A 41 -3.78 1.28 -41.61
N VAL A 42 -4.58 1.53 -40.57
CA VAL A 42 -4.41 0.86 -39.27
C VAL A 42 -4.82 -0.61 -39.38
N SER A 43 -3.91 -1.53 -39.04
CA SER A 43 -4.08 -2.96 -39.34
C SER A 43 -5.01 -3.70 -38.37
N HIS A 44 -5.08 -3.25 -37.12
CA HIS A 44 -5.87 -3.87 -36.04
C HIS A 44 -6.58 -2.79 -35.22
N THR A 45 -7.51 -3.18 -34.34
CA THR A 45 -8.02 -2.21 -33.36
C THR A 45 -6.88 -1.77 -32.43
N VAL A 46 -6.49 -0.50 -32.48
CA VAL A 46 -5.52 0.08 -31.54
C VAL A 46 -6.28 0.70 -30.38
N LEU A 47 -5.98 0.28 -29.16
CA LEU A 47 -6.64 0.78 -27.96
C LEU A 47 -6.11 2.17 -27.56
N GLU A 48 -6.93 2.95 -26.86
CA GLU A 48 -6.46 4.18 -26.23
C GLU A 48 -5.26 3.89 -25.31
N GLY A 49 -4.21 4.72 -25.42
CA GLY A 49 -2.94 4.57 -24.72
C GLY A 49 -1.97 3.58 -25.38
N HIS A 50 -2.43 2.72 -26.28
CA HIS A 50 -1.56 1.78 -27.00
C HIS A 50 -0.92 2.43 -28.22
N ARG A 51 0.08 1.75 -28.78
CA ARG A 51 0.97 2.33 -29.77
C ARG A 51 0.80 1.73 -31.16
N PHE A 52 0.97 2.58 -32.16
CA PHE A 52 1.06 2.17 -33.56
C PHE A 52 2.25 2.82 -34.24
N ALA A 53 2.83 2.14 -35.23
CA ALA A 53 3.99 2.65 -35.96
C ALA A 53 3.59 3.82 -36.86
N VAL A 54 4.40 4.88 -36.87
CA VAL A 54 4.21 6.03 -37.77
C VAL A 54 5.19 6.02 -38.95
N ARG A 55 6.20 5.16 -38.89
CA ARG A 55 7.25 4.95 -39.89
C ARG A 55 7.51 3.44 -40.05
N SER A 56 8.23 3.05 -41.09
CA SER A 56 8.67 1.65 -41.24
C SER A 56 9.81 1.34 -40.28
N ILE A 57 9.77 0.19 -39.60
CA ILE A 57 10.79 -0.25 -38.63
C ILE A 57 11.27 -1.65 -39.03
N LYS A 58 12.58 -1.81 -39.24
CA LYS A 58 13.19 -3.07 -39.69
C LYS A 58 13.43 -4.02 -38.52
N PRO A 59 13.53 -5.35 -38.75
CA PRO A 59 13.97 -6.27 -37.72
C PRO A 59 15.31 -5.83 -37.11
N GLY A 60 15.40 -5.82 -35.79
CA GLY A 60 16.56 -5.34 -35.02
C GLY A 60 16.65 -3.83 -34.84
N GLU A 61 15.77 -3.04 -35.46
CA GLU A 61 15.71 -1.59 -35.26
C GLU A 61 14.95 -1.22 -33.98
N ALA A 62 15.38 -0.13 -33.34
CA ALA A 62 14.79 0.34 -32.09
C ALA A 62 13.41 0.96 -32.30
N LEU A 63 12.50 0.69 -31.37
CA LEU A 63 11.26 1.44 -31.21
C LEU A 63 11.50 2.58 -30.22
N LEU A 64 11.14 3.80 -30.61
CA LEU A 64 11.52 5.03 -29.91
C LEU A 64 10.32 5.72 -29.25
N SER A 65 10.54 6.23 -28.04
CA SER A 65 9.64 7.17 -27.35
C SER A 65 10.51 8.20 -26.63
N TRP A 66 10.20 9.50 -26.75
CA TRP A 66 11.09 10.58 -26.30
C TRP A 66 12.51 10.49 -26.88
N ALA A 67 12.61 10.04 -28.14
CA ALA A 67 13.85 9.77 -28.88
C ALA A 67 14.80 8.77 -28.18
N LEU A 68 14.25 7.88 -27.33
CA LEU A 68 15.01 6.86 -26.63
C LEU A 68 14.38 5.47 -26.86
N PRO A 69 15.20 4.41 -26.97
CA PRO A 69 14.71 3.07 -27.25
C PRO A 69 13.95 2.50 -26.05
N PHE A 70 12.80 1.87 -26.31
CA PHE A 70 12.10 1.04 -25.31
C PHE A 70 12.01 -0.43 -25.72
N GLY A 71 12.49 -0.81 -26.91
CA GLY A 71 12.50 -2.19 -27.39
C GLY A 71 13.01 -2.27 -28.82
N HIS A 72 13.16 -3.49 -29.33
CA HIS A 72 13.64 -3.75 -30.69
C HIS A 72 12.65 -4.61 -31.47
N ALA A 73 12.45 -4.26 -32.73
CA ALA A 73 11.54 -4.98 -33.60
C ALA A 73 12.05 -6.40 -33.85
N THR A 74 11.21 -7.41 -33.66
CA THR A 74 11.56 -8.82 -33.92
C THR A 74 11.27 -9.23 -35.36
N ARG A 75 10.48 -8.42 -36.05
CA ARG A 75 10.08 -8.54 -37.46
C ARG A 75 9.85 -7.16 -38.04
N ALA A 76 9.64 -7.05 -39.35
CA ALA A 76 9.29 -5.78 -39.96
C ALA A 76 7.96 -5.26 -39.40
N ILE A 77 7.91 -3.96 -39.08
CA ILE A 77 6.72 -3.24 -38.63
C ILE A 77 6.45 -2.13 -39.64
N HIS A 78 5.25 -2.09 -40.20
CA HIS A 78 4.85 -1.12 -41.20
C HIS A 78 4.06 0.04 -40.56
N PRO A 79 4.07 1.25 -41.16
CA PRO A 79 3.25 2.36 -40.67
C PRO A 79 1.78 1.93 -40.54
N GLY A 80 1.14 2.23 -39.40
CA GLY A 80 -0.22 1.80 -39.08
C GLY A 80 -0.33 0.48 -38.31
N ASP A 81 0.77 -0.28 -38.17
CA ASP A 81 0.75 -1.51 -37.38
C ASP A 81 0.65 -1.26 -35.89
N TYR A 82 -0.18 -2.07 -35.21
CA TYR A 82 -0.24 -2.14 -33.76
C TYR A 82 1.10 -2.67 -33.23
N VAL A 83 1.75 -1.90 -32.36
CA VAL A 83 3.00 -2.30 -31.69
C VAL A 83 2.71 -3.01 -30.37
N CYS A 84 3.19 -4.24 -30.20
CA CYS A 84 3.00 -5.01 -28.96
C CYS A 84 4.13 -6.03 -28.70
N ASN A 85 4.51 -6.18 -27.42
CA ASN A 85 5.38 -7.25 -26.93
C ASN A 85 4.53 -8.43 -26.45
N ALA A 86 5.18 -9.57 -26.17
CA ALA A 86 4.50 -10.79 -25.73
C ALA A 86 3.71 -10.59 -24.43
N SER A 87 4.29 -9.87 -23.45
CA SER A 87 3.67 -9.72 -22.13
C SER A 87 2.42 -8.82 -22.15
N THR A 88 2.43 -7.74 -22.95
CA THR A 88 1.25 -6.88 -23.14
C THR A 88 0.17 -7.62 -23.89
N LEU A 89 0.52 -8.38 -24.93
CA LEU A 89 -0.45 -9.16 -25.70
C LEU A 89 -1.17 -10.19 -24.82
N GLU A 90 -0.46 -10.86 -23.91
CA GLU A 90 -1.07 -11.78 -22.94
C GLU A 90 -2.00 -11.04 -21.97
N ALA A 91 -1.56 -9.91 -21.40
CA ALA A 91 -2.39 -9.09 -20.50
C ALA A 91 -3.70 -8.63 -21.18
N LEU A 92 -3.65 -8.27 -22.47
CA LEU A 92 -4.83 -7.89 -23.24
C LEU A 92 -5.77 -9.07 -23.48
N LYS A 93 -5.25 -10.27 -23.81
CA LYS A 93 -6.07 -11.48 -24.01
C LYS A 93 -6.87 -11.85 -22.76
N VAL A 94 -6.34 -11.60 -21.57
CA VAL A 94 -7.06 -11.84 -20.31
C VAL A 94 -8.26 -10.90 -20.13
N ARG A 95 -8.13 -9.64 -20.59
CA ARG A 95 -9.08 -8.55 -20.28
C ARG A 95 -10.05 -8.19 -21.40
N GLN A 96 -9.71 -8.52 -22.66
CA GLN A 96 -10.43 -8.06 -23.85
C GLN A 96 -10.74 -9.26 -24.76
N ARG A 97 -11.97 -9.78 -24.71
CA ARG A 97 -12.41 -10.90 -25.57
C ARG A 97 -13.04 -10.47 -26.89
N ASP A 98 -13.51 -9.22 -26.98
CA ASP A 98 -14.33 -8.74 -28.11
C ASP A 98 -13.52 -7.97 -29.17
N ILE A 99 -12.18 -7.97 -29.06
CA ILE A 99 -11.30 -7.25 -29.98
C ILE A 99 -10.31 -8.21 -30.62
N THR A 100 -10.18 -8.12 -31.95
CA THR A 100 -9.14 -8.83 -32.70
C THR A 100 -7.77 -8.22 -32.43
N LEU A 101 -7.01 -8.86 -31.56
CA LEU A 101 -5.61 -8.52 -31.27
C LEU A 101 -4.66 -9.14 -32.31
N PRO A 102 -3.45 -8.59 -32.49
CA PRO A 102 -2.41 -9.26 -33.28
C PRO A 102 -2.17 -10.69 -32.81
N ALA A 103 -1.98 -11.63 -33.74
CA ALA A 103 -1.73 -13.03 -33.40
C ALA A 103 -0.41 -13.24 -32.63
N GLU A 104 0.61 -12.45 -32.99
CA GLU A 104 1.96 -12.52 -32.46
C GLU A 104 2.50 -11.12 -32.14
N SER A 105 3.36 -11.01 -31.13
CA SER A 105 4.11 -9.79 -30.83
C SER A 105 5.06 -9.41 -31.97
N ASN A 106 5.40 -8.13 -32.09
CA ASN A 106 6.30 -7.62 -33.14
C ASN A 106 7.55 -6.89 -32.62
N PHE A 107 7.70 -6.76 -31.30
CA PHE A 107 8.94 -6.29 -30.69
C PHE A 107 9.25 -7.06 -29.40
N ALA A 108 10.51 -7.01 -28.99
CA ALA A 108 11.02 -7.53 -27.73
C ALA A 108 11.54 -6.40 -26.84
N ASP A 109 11.34 -6.55 -25.53
CA ASP A 109 11.87 -5.61 -24.54
C ASP A 109 13.39 -5.65 -24.55
N HIS A 110 14.02 -4.48 -24.49
CA HIS A 110 15.47 -4.36 -24.47
C HIS A 110 15.89 -3.12 -23.70
N LEU A 111 16.68 -3.33 -22.64
CA LEU A 111 17.29 -2.28 -21.83
C LEU A 111 18.79 -2.29 -22.07
N GLU A 112 19.28 -1.26 -22.74
CA GLU A 112 20.73 -1.06 -22.85
C GLU A 112 21.30 -0.59 -21.51
N PRO A 113 22.34 -1.23 -20.97
CA PRO A 113 23.04 -0.71 -19.80
C PRO A 113 23.62 0.68 -20.11
N PHE A 114 23.28 1.67 -19.27
CA PHE A 114 23.84 3.00 -19.41
C PHE A 114 25.32 3.01 -19.01
N ALA A 115 26.16 3.60 -19.87
CA ALA A 115 27.61 3.68 -19.72
C ALA A 115 28.05 5.15 -19.66
N LEU A 116 28.29 5.66 -18.45
CA LEU A 116 28.62 7.08 -18.22
C LEU A 116 29.89 7.49 -18.97
N GLU A 117 30.87 6.61 -19.09
CA GLU A 117 32.14 6.85 -19.79
C GLU A 117 31.97 7.05 -21.30
N LYS A 118 30.84 6.62 -21.88
CA LYS A 118 30.47 6.82 -23.28
C LYS A 118 29.55 8.02 -23.50
N PHE A 119 29.12 8.66 -22.41
CA PHE A 119 28.16 9.75 -22.46
C PHE A 119 28.84 11.09 -22.18
N ALA A 120 28.76 12.01 -23.13
CA ALA A 120 29.26 13.37 -22.94
C ALA A 120 28.24 14.18 -22.12
N LEU A 121 28.56 14.44 -20.86
CA LEU A 121 27.72 15.28 -20.00
C LEU A 121 27.71 16.73 -20.53
N PRO A 122 26.54 17.26 -20.94
CA PRO A 122 26.43 18.66 -21.33
C PRO A 122 26.54 19.55 -20.08
N PRO A 123 26.90 20.85 -20.24
CA PRO A 123 26.81 21.81 -19.14
C PRO A 123 25.38 21.88 -18.59
N PRO A 124 25.18 21.89 -17.26
CA PRO A 124 23.85 21.96 -16.68
C PRO A 124 23.15 23.26 -17.08
N ALA A 125 21.83 23.18 -17.29
CA ALA A 125 21.03 24.36 -17.57
C ALA A 125 21.07 25.32 -16.37
N LYS A 126 21.13 26.62 -16.65
CA LYS A 126 20.97 27.65 -15.62
C LYS A 126 19.49 27.88 -15.40
N VAL A 127 19.05 27.75 -14.16
CA VAL A 127 17.70 28.13 -13.75
C VAL A 127 17.69 29.63 -13.48
N GLU A 128 17.06 30.39 -14.37
CA GLU A 128 16.96 31.84 -14.23
C GLU A 128 15.98 32.20 -13.09
N PRO A 129 16.45 32.92 -12.06
CA PRO A 129 15.60 33.29 -10.93
C PRO A 129 14.50 34.26 -11.37
N VAL A 130 13.38 34.26 -10.65
CA VAL A 130 12.32 35.26 -10.89
C VAL A 130 12.74 36.65 -10.37
N ALA A 131 12.28 37.71 -11.03
CA ALA A 131 12.51 39.08 -10.59
C ALA A 131 11.64 39.46 -9.38
N GLU A 132 10.39 38.98 -9.35
CA GLU A 132 9.44 39.21 -8.27
C GLU A 132 9.10 37.88 -7.59
N VAL A 133 9.34 37.81 -6.28
CA VAL A 133 9.08 36.62 -5.47
C VAL A 133 7.59 36.56 -5.12
N SER A 134 6.91 35.50 -5.53
CA SER A 134 5.52 35.27 -5.13
C SER A 134 5.45 34.76 -3.69
N THR A 135 4.29 34.96 -3.05
CA THR A 135 4.08 34.53 -1.65
C THR A 135 2.85 33.64 -1.50
N PHE A 136 2.83 32.83 -0.43
CA PHE A 136 1.67 32.10 0.06
C PHE A 136 1.46 32.38 1.56
N SER A 137 0.27 32.10 2.10
CA SER A 137 -0.04 32.31 3.52
C SER A 137 0.37 31.09 4.36
N GLY A 138 1.58 31.07 4.91
CA GLY A 138 2.17 29.93 5.63
C GLY A 138 2.35 30.14 7.14
N PHE A 139 2.73 29.07 7.84
CA PHE A 139 3.09 29.08 9.26
C PHE A 139 4.62 29.10 9.40
N LEU A 140 5.21 30.25 9.69
CA LEU A 140 6.63 30.33 10.02
C LEU A 140 6.88 29.61 11.35
N ARG A 141 7.70 28.57 11.33
CA ARG A 141 8.07 27.82 12.54
C ARG A 141 9.31 28.44 13.20
N PRO A 142 9.49 28.23 14.51
CA PRO A 142 10.71 28.64 15.20
C PRO A 142 11.95 28.01 14.55
N GLY A 143 13.08 28.72 14.66
CA GLY A 143 14.41 28.24 14.31
C GLY A 143 14.56 27.73 12.88
N ALA A 144 15.11 26.53 12.72
CA ALA A 144 15.50 25.94 11.44
C ALA A 144 14.40 25.11 10.75
N ARG A 145 13.23 24.96 11.40
CA ARG A 145 12.13 24.10 10.91
C ARG A 145 11.50 24.55 9.59
N GLY A 146 11.59 25.84 9.25
CA GLY A 146 11.07 26.39 7.99
C GLY A 146 9.59 26.81 8.07
N VAL A 147 8.85 26.65 6.97
CA VAL A 147 7.48 27.14 6.83
C VAL A 147 6.50 26.00 6.58
N GLY A 148 5.47 25.91 7.40
CA GLY A 148 4.37 24.97 7.23
C GLY A 148 3.27 25.50 6.32
N THR A 149 2.69 24.62 5.49
CA THR A 149 1.44 24.85 4.75
C THR A 149 0.21 24.48 5.58
N ARG A 150 0.40 23.68 6.63
CA ARG A 150 -0.61 23.26 7.61
C ARG A 150 -0.12 23.45 9.03
N ASN A 151 -1.04 23.48 9.98
CA ASN A 151 -0.79 23.46 11.41
C ASN A 151 -1.51 22.28 12.06
N THR A 152 -0.78 21.17 12.22
CA THR A 152 -1.34 19.87 12.56
C THR A 152 -0.79 19.34 13.88
N ILE A 153 -1.64 18.75 14.72
CA ILE A 153 -1.18 17.90 15.83
C ILE A 153 -1.09 16.46 15.32
N VAL A 154 0.05 15.82 15.53
CA VAL A 154 0.30 14.45 15.06
C VAL A 154 0.36 13.50 16.25
N ILE A 155 -0.36 12.39 16.17
CA ILE A 155 -0.19 11.22 17.03
C ILE A 155 0.61 10.20 16.22
N LEU A 156 1.88 10.03 16.55
CA LEU A 156 2.82 9.18 15.84
C LEU A 156 2.94 7.84 16.56
N GLY A 157 2.51 6.76 15.91
CA GLY A 157 2.95 5.44 16.32
C GLY A 157 4.40 5.26 15.93
N THR A 158 5.30 5.04 16.89
CA THR A 158 6.73 4.80 16.63
C THR A 158 6.95 3.44 15.99
N THR A 159 6.00 2.52 16.15
CA THR A 159 6.00 1.16 15.60
C THR A 159 4.60 0.75 15.13
N SER A 160 4.51 -0.33 14.37
CA SER A 160 3.21 -0.92 13.96
C SER A 160 2.31 -1.31 15.12
N ARG A 161 2.86 -1.61 16.31
CA ARG A 161 2.09 -2.05 17.48
C ARG A 161 1.19 -0.95 18.06
N THR A 162 1.49 0.31 17.78
CA THR A 162 0.75 1.47 18.33
C THR A 162 -0.23 2.09 17.34
N ALA A 163 -0.45 1.45 16.18
CA ALA A 163 -1.40 1.92 15.16
C ALA A 163 -2.83 2.09 15.72
N SER A 164 -3.36 1.08 16.42
CA SER A 164 -4.71 1.16 17.02
C SER A 164 -4.79 2.26 18.09
N TYR A 165 -3.77 2.40 18.94
CA TYR A 165 -3.70 3.49 19.93
C TYR A 165 -3.81 4.86 19.25
N ALA A 166 -3.01 5.11 18.21
CA ALA A 166 -2.97 6.40 17.54
C ALA A 166 -4.34 6.74 16.92
N HIS A 167 -4.98 5.78 16.26
CA HIS A 167 -6.33 5.97 15.69
C HIS A 167 -7.40 6.21 16.77
N GLN A 168 -7.37 5.46 17.88
CA GLN A 168 -8.31 5.63 18.98
C GLN A 168 -8.16 7.01 19.65
N LEU A 169 -6.94 7.48 19.88
CA LEU A 169 -6.71 8.80 20.48
C LEU A 169 -7.21 9.93 19.57
N VAL A 170 -6.94 9.85 18.26
CA VAL A 170 -7.48 10.81 17.28
C VAL A 170 -9.01 10.81 17.28
N ALA A 171 -9.65 9.64 17.35
CA ALA A 171 -11.10 9.53 17.40
C ALA A 171 -11.69 10.23 18.64
N ARG A 172 -11.08 10.06 19.82
CA ARG A 172 -11.48 10.74 21.07
C ARG A 172 -11.37 12.27 20.98
N LEU A 173 -10.35 12.77 20.29
CA LEU A 173 -10.06 14.21 20.16
C LEU A 173 -10.77 14.89 18.96
N ASN A 174 -11.46 14.11 18.11
CA ASN A 174 -11.99 14.59 16.84
C ASN A 174 -13.09 15.67 17.01
N SER A 175 -13.92 15.58 18.05
CA SER A 175 -14.95 16.58 18.35
C SER A 175 -14.34 17.87 18.92
N THR A 176 -13.34 17.74 19.79
CA THR A 176 -12.74 18.85 20.54
C THR A 176 -12.03 19.85 19.62
N HIS A 177 -11.17 19.39 18.69
CA HIS A 177 -10.37 20.31 17.88
C HIS A 177 -11.19 21.12 16.85
N LYS A 178 -12.33 20.58 16.38
CA LYS A 178 -13.21 21.28 15.42
C LYS A 178 -13.75 22.61 15.98
N SER A 179 -13.70 22.79 17.30
CA SER A 179 -14.12 24.01 17.99
C SER A 179 -13.02 25.07 18.14
N ILE A 180 -11.76 24.77 17.77
CA ILE A 180 -10.59 25.63 18.03
C ILE A 180 -10.01 26.13 16.70
N PRO A 181 -10.20 27.42 16.36
CA PRO A 181 -9.58 28.03 15.17
C PRO A 181 -8.05 27.98 15.27
N GLY A 182 -7.37 27.81 14.12
CA GLY A 182 -5.90 27.85 14.04
C GLY A 182 -5.24 26.46 13.99
N ILE A 183 -5.94 25.39 14.34
CA ILE A 183 -5.51 24.00 14.12
C ILE A 183 -6.20 23.46 12.87
N ASP A 184 -5.43 23.00 11.88
CA ASP A 184 -5.99 22.46 10.64
C ASP A 184 -6.55 21.04 10.85
N ARG A 185 -5.94 20.23 11.72
CA ARG A 185 -6.34 18.84 12.04
C ARG A 185 -5.55 18.25 13.21
N ILE A 186 -6.09 17.15 13.76
CA ILE A 186 -5.36 16.16 14.57
C ILE A 186 -5.36 14.84 13.79
N VAL A 187 -4.20 14.24 13.55
CA VAL A 187 -4.08 13.02 12.72
C VAL A 187 -3.19 11.97 13.34
N ALA A 188 -3.45 10.71 12.95
CA ALA A 188 -2.60 9.58 13.27
C ALA A 188 -1.62 9.34 12.12
N ILE A 189 -0.36 9.09 12.46
CA ILE A 189 0.61 8.45 11.58
C ILE A 189 0.81 7.03 12.09
N ALA A 190 0.12 6.09 11.46
CA ALA A 190 0.23 4.66 11.69
C ALA A 190 0.90 4.02 10.47
N HIS A 191 1.96 3.23 10.69
CA HIS A 191 2.74 2.55 9.66
C HIS A 191 3.03 1.09 10.07
N THR A 192 3.67 0.30 9.21
CA THR A 192 3.79 -1.16 9.37
C THR A 192 5.14 -1.65 9.88
N GLU A 193 5.99 -0.75 10.35
CA GLU A 193 7.43 -1.04 10.55
C GLU A 193 7.82 -0.96 12.03
N GLY A 194 8.92 -1.61 12.40
CA GLY A 194 9.56 -1.47 13.72
C GLY A 194 8.87 -2.18 14.90
N GLY A 195 7.81 -2.97 14.67
CA GLY A 195 7.03 -3.62 15.74
C GLY A 195 7.65 -4.91 16.31
N ASP A 196 8.64 -5.49 15.64
CA ASP A 196 9.32 -6.72 16.09
C ASP A 196 10.42 -6.45 17.12
N ALA A 197 10.82 -7.49 17.85
CA ALA A 197 11.96 -7.45 18.76
C ALA A 197 13.32 -7.60 18.05
N VAL A 198 13.31 -8.06 16.79
CA VAL A 198 14.52 -8.24 15.97
C VAL A 198 14.84 -6.94 15.26
N GLU A 199 16.13 -6.60 15.22
CA GLU A 199 16.62 -5.44 14.47
C GLU A 199 16.26 -5.56 12.98
N PRO A 200 15.47 -4.63 12.42
CA PRO A 200 15.05 -4.73 11.04
C PRO A 200 16.12 -4.14 10.09
N ASN A 201 16.17 -4.62 8.84
CA ASN A 201 17.18 -4.20 7.87
C ASN A 201 16.99 -2.74 7.39
N ASN A 202 15.82 -2.16 7.64
CA ASN A 202 15.44 -0.79 7.31
C ASN A 202 15.41 0.15 8.53
N ALA A 203 16.05 -0.22 9.65
CA ALA A 203 15.94 0.52 10.90
C ALA A 203 16.36 2.00 10.74
N GLU A 204 17.42 2.26 9.97
CA GLU A 204 17.91 3.62 9.74
C GLU A 204 16.93 4.43 8.87
N GLU A 205 16.38 3.84 7.81
CA GLU A 205 15.35 4.46 6.96
C GLU A 205 14.10 4.84 7.76
N VAL A 206 13.66 3.95 8.67
CA VAL A 206 12.51 4.20 9.55
C VAL A 206 12.81 5.32 10.54
N LEU A 207 13.94 5.25 11.25
CA LEU A 207 14.34 6.28 12.22
C LEU A 207 14.48 7.66 11.57
N ARG A 208 15.06 7.72 10.37
CA ARG A 208 15.23 8.97 9.63
C ARG A 208 13.89 9.57 9.21
N ALA A 209 12.97 8.75 8.70
CA ALA A 209 11.64 9.21 8.34
C ALA A 209 10.84 9.68 9.55
N LEU A 210 10.84 8.94 10.66
CA LEU A 210 10.17 9.32 11.90
C LEU A 210 10.76 10.61 12.48
N ALA A 211 12.09 10.74 12.52
CA ALA A 211 12.77 11.94 12.99
C ALA A 211 12.40 13.18 12.18
N GLY A 212 12.38 13.04 10.86
CA GLY A 212 11.91 14.06 9.92
C GLY A 212 10.46 14.48 10.13
N ILE A 213 9.55 13.51 10.30
CA ILE A 213 8.13 13.75 10.62
C ILE A 213 7.99 14.52 11.94
N MET A 214 8.76 14.18 12.98
CA MET A 214 8.70 14.86 14.27
C MET A 214 8.99 16.36 14.16
N VAL A 215 9.96 16.76 13.35
CA VAL A 215 10.34 18.17 13.19
C VAL A 215 9.70 18.89 12.00
N HIS A 216 8.87 18.19 11.23
CA HIS A 216 8.31 18.68 9.98
C HIS A 216 7.54 20.01 10.14
N ALA A 217 7.66 20.94 9.18
CA ALA A 217 7.11 22.29 9.33
C ALA A 217 5.57 22.36 9.44
N ASN A 218 4.86 21.36 8.90
CA ASN A 218 3.39 21.24 9.05
C ASN A 218 2.93 20.77 10.45
N VAL A 219 3.86 20.29 11.29
CA VAL A 219 3.57 19.78 12.64
C VAL A 219 3.63 20.92 13.64
N GLY A 220 2.50 21.23 14.27
CA GLY A 220 2.44 22.17 15.39
C GLY A 220 2.88 21.53 16.71
N ALA A 221 2.43 20.29 16.95
CA ALA A 221 2.85 19.46 18.06
C ALA A 221 2.80 17.97 17.69
N ILE A 222 3.56 17.12 18.39
CA ILE A 222 3.60 15.68 18.12
C ILE A 222 3.75 14.83 19.39
N LEU A 223 2.90 13.80 19.50
CA LEU A 223 2.99 12.77 20.54
C LEU A 223 3.50 11.47 19.89
N ALA A 224 4.70 11.03 20.25
CA ALA A 224 5.28 9.76 19.79
C ALA A 224 5.02 8.65 20.80
N VAL A 225 4.55 7.48 20.34
CA VAL A 225 4.02 6.42 21.20
C VAL A 225 4.63 5.06 20.87
N ASP A 226 5.08 4.32 21.88
CA ASP A 226 5.62 2.96 21.79
C ASP A 226 5.20 2.08 22.99
N TYR A 227 5.58 0.80 23.00
CA TYR A 227 5.53 -0.06 24.21
C TYR A 227 6.87 -0.04 24.97
N GLY A 228 7.96 0.37 24.33
CA GLY A 228 9.29 0.52 24.92
C GLY A 228 10.14 -0.75 24.91
N ASP A 229 9.63 -1.84 24.34
CA ASP A 229 10.29 -3.15 24.23
C ASP A 229 10.53 -3.61 22.78
N GLU A 230 10.14 -2.80 21.81
CA GLU A 230 10.36 -3.04 20.38
C GLU A 230 11.81 -2.74 19.94
N ALA A 231 12.21 -3.19 18.74
CA ALA A 231 13.51 -2.87 18.16
C ALA A 231 13.69 -1.36 17.88
N ILE A 232 12.59 -0.68 17.52
CA ILE A 232 12.53 0.77 17.39
C ILE A 232 11.66 1.32 18.53
N THR A 233 12.25 2.16 19.37
CA THR A 233 11.58 2.76 20.54
C THR A 233 11.65 4.28 20.49
N ASN A 234 10.80 4.93 21.26
CA ASN A 234 10.83 6.35 21.55
C ASN A 234 12.21 6.81 22.03
N ARG A 235 12.88 6.00 22.88
CA ARG A 235 14.25 6.28 23.34
C ARG A 235 15.24 6.32 22.17
N ARG A 236 15.17 5.32 21.29
CA ARG A 236 16.07 5.21 20.13
C ARG A 236 15.80 6.33 19.11
N LEU A 237 14.53 6.65 18.87
CA LEU A 237 14.12 7.78 18.03
C LEU A 237 14.64 9.11 18.60
N GLN A 238 14.46 9.34 19.90
CA GLN A 238 14.97 10.53 20.58
C GLN A 238 16.49 10.63 20.49
N GLN A 239 17.21 9.53 20.72
CA GLN A 239 18.67 9.47 20.56
C GLN A 239 19.07 9.82 19.13
N PHE A 240 18.44 9.20 18.12
CA PHE A 240 18.72 9.45 16.71
C PHE A 240 18.51 10.92 16.33
N LEU A 241 17.42 11.54 16.78
CA LEU A 241 17.14 12.97 16.58
C LEU A 241 18.28 13.84 17.12
N ARG A 242 18.79 13.53 18.32
CA ARG A 242 19.85 14.32 18.98
C ARG A 242 21.22 14.10 18.34
N GLU A 243 21.56 12.88 17.98
CA GLU A 243 22.85 12.53 17.36
C GLU A 243 22.98 13.09 15.93
N ASN A 244 21.85 13.34 15.26
CA ASN A 244 21.80 13.84 13.89
C ASN A 244 21.29 15.31 13.81
N ASP A 245 21.39 16.06 14.92
CA ASP A 245 21.11 17.51 14.98
C ASP A 245 19.71 17.93 14.47
N TYR A 246 18.70 17.07 14.62
CA TYR A 246 17.32 17.47 14.33
C TYR A 246 16.85 18.52 15.35
N PRO A 247 16.09 19.55 14.94
CA PRO A 247 15.65 20.65 15.80
C PRO A 247 14.48 20.26 16.72
N LEU A 248 14.66 19.21 17.53
CA LEU A 248 13.62 18.65 18.39
C LEU A 248 13.10 19.65 19.43
N ASP A 249 13.96 20.52 19.95
CA ASP A 249 13.58 21.55 20.94
C ASP A 249 12.72 22.69 20.35
N GLU A 250 12.61 22.76 19.03
CA GLU A 250 11.77 23.74 18.30
C GLU A 250 10.36 23.19 18.01
N VAL A 251 10.04 22.00 18.54
CA VAL A 251 8.76 21.32 18.40
C VAL A 251 8.14 21.12 19.77
N LEU A 252 6.85 21.43 19.92
CA LEU A 252 6.09 20.98 21.07
C LEU A 252 5.85 19.47 20.95
N HIS A 253 6.46 18.67 21.82
CA HIS A 253 6.42 17.22 21.70
C HIS A 253 6.45 16.50 23.05
N GLU A 254 6.00 15.25 23.05
CA GLU A 254 6.16 14.32 24.18
C GLU A 254 6.37 12.89 23.63
N PHE A 255 7.11 12.08 24.38
CA PHE A 255 7.29 10.66 24.12
C PHE A 255 6.55 9.88 25.22
N LEU A 256 5.61 9.02 24.83
CA LEU A 256 4.78 8.24 25.74
C LEU A 256 4.98 6.75 25.49
N SER A 257 5.41 6.01 26.51
CA SER A 257 5.42 4.54 26.48
C SER A 257 4.17 3.98 27.15
N ILE A 258 3.54 2.96 26.55
CA ILE A 258 2.35 2.31 27.10
C ILE A 258 2.78 1.24 28.11
N ASP A 259 2.81 1.60 29.40
CA ASP A 259 3.29 0.75 30.51
C ASP A 259 2.28 0.60 31.68
N HIS A 260 1.07 1.15 31.53
CA HIS A 260 0.02 1.14 32.56
C HIS A 260 -1.35 0.73 31.99
N GLY A 261 -1.34 -0.01 30.88
CA GLY A 261 -2.53 -0.49 30.17
C GLY A 261 -3.11 0.54 29.19
N LEU A 262 -3.89 0.04 28.22
CA LEU A 262 -4.34 0.83 27.07
C LEU A 262 -5.24 2.02 27.47
N ALA A 263 -6.19 1.80 28.37
CA ALA A 263 -7.14 2.83 28.78
C ALA A 263 -6.47 4.00 29.52
N ALA A 264 -5.51 3.71 30.40
CA ALA A 264 -4.75 4.72 31.11
C ALA A 264 -3.86 5.51 30.15
N ALA A 265 -3.17 4.82 29.24
CA ALA A 265 -2.34 5.47 28.22
C ALA A 265 -3.15 6.39 27.29
N LEU A 266 -4.37 5.98 26.89
CA LEU A 266 -5.25 6.82 26.07
C LEU A 266 -5.70 8.08 26.83
N SER A 267 -6.02 7.93 28.12
CA SER A 267 -6.41 9.07 28.97
C SER A 267 -5.24 10.05 29.14
N ARG A 268 -4.02 9.53 29.39
CA ARG A 268 -2.80 10.35 29.47
C ARG A 268 -2.50 11.07 28.16
N GLY A 269 -2.59 10.37 27.02
CA GLY A 269 -2.40 10.98 25.71
C GLY A 269 -3.41 12.09 25.42
N GLU A 270 -4.66 11.91 25.85
CA GLU A 270 -5.71 12.92 25.72
C GLU A 270 -5.39 14.18 26.54
N GLU A 271 -4.98 14.03 27.80
CA GLU A 271 -4.56 15.15 28.66
C GLU A 271 -3.41 15.95 28.05
N ILE A 272 -2.39 15.26 27.52
CA ILE A 272 -1.23 15.89 26.87
C ILE A 272 -1.68 16.75 25.68
N VAL A 273 -2.47 16.15 24.77
CA VAL A 273 -2.88 16.84 23.55
C VAL A 273 -3.83 18.00 23.86
N GLN A 274 -4.70 17.87 24.87
CA GLN A 274 -5.57 18.96 25.31
C GLN A 274 -4.77 20.20 25.76
N GLN A 275 -3.62 20.01 26.43
CA GLN A 275 -2.74 21.11 26.84
C GLN A 275 -2.05 21.81 25.66
N TRP A 276 -1.94 21.15 24.51
CA TRP A 276 -1.31 21.71 23.31
C TRP A 276 -2.27 22.48 22.41
N LEU A 277 -3.58 22.36 22.60
CA LEU A 277 -4.56 22.96 21.70
C LEU A 277 -4.39 24.49 21.59
N GLU A 278 -4.31 25.21 22.71
CA GLU A 278 -4.12 26.67 22.69
C GLU A 278 -2.74 27.09 22.15
N PRO A 279 -1.61 26.53 22.63
CA PRO A 279 -0.29 26.87 22.07
C PRO A 279 -0.17 26.63 20.57
N VAL A 280 -0.73 25.53 20.06
CA VAL A 280 -0.68 25.22 18.62
C VAL A 280 -1.59 26.16 17.84
N ALA A 281 -2.79 26.46 18.33
CA ALA A 281 -3.72 27.39 17.69
C ALA A 281 -3.15 28.82 17.58
N ALA A 282 -2.22 29.21 18.46
CA ALA A 282 -1.65 30.54 18.53
C ALA A 282 -0.66 30.89 17.38
N PHE A 283 -0.24 29.92 16.55
CA PHE A 283 0.61 30.21 15.39
C PHE A 283 -0.19 30.88 14.26
N PRO A 284 0.06 32.16 13.93
CA PRO A 284 -0.68 32.82 12.86
C PRO A 284 -0.15 32.41 11.48
N ARG A 285 -1.04 32.38 10.49
CA ARG A 285 -0.60 32.41 9.09
C ARG A 285 -0.02 33.79 8.78
N SER A 286 1.02 33.82 7.95
CA SER A 286 1.69 35.04 7.48
C SER A 286 2.10 34.89 6.02
N PRO A 287 2.28 36.00 5.27
CA PRO A 287 2.87 35.93 3.93
C PRO A 287 4.29 35.35 4.00
N GLN A 288 4.53 34.27 3.28
CA GLN A 288 5.81 33.55 3.20
C GLN A 288 6.20 33.37 1.73
N PRO A 289 7.48 33.44 1.38
CA PRO A 289 7.93 33.31 0.00
C PRO A 289 7.68 31.90 -0.54
N LEU A 290 7.37 31.77 -1.83
CA LEU A 290 7.22 30.46 -2.50
C LEU A 290 8.52 29.63 -2.46
N SER A 291 9.67 30.27 -2.22
CA SER A 291 10.95 29.58 -1.97
C SER A 291 10.92 28.66 -0.74
N ALA A 292 9.96 28.83 0.17
CA ALA A 292 9.80 27.95 1.31
C ALA A 292 9.02 26.66 0.99
N LEU A 293 8.53 26.49 -0.25
CA LEU A 293 7.89 25.26 -0.69
C LEU A 293 8.91 24.17 -1.01
N ARG A 294 8.61 22.98 -0.51
CA ARG A 294 9.37 21.75 -0.74
C ARG A 294 8.40 20.73 -1.31
N ILE A 295 8.49 20.49 -2.62
CA ILE A 295 7.54 19.70 -3.39
C ILE A 295 8.00 18.25 -3.47
N ALA A 296 7.18 17.35 -2.97
CA ALA A 296 7.24 15.93 -3.25
C ALA A 296 6.59 15.65 -4.61
N LEU A 297 7.33 15.09 -5.56
CA LEU A 297 6.81 14.63 -6.84
C LEU A 297 6.62 13.11 -6.80
N GLN A 298 5.39 12.67 -7.06
CA GLN A 298 5.06 11.25 -7.00
C GLN A 298 4.12 10.82 -8.13
N CYS A 299 4.22 9.54 -8.52
CA CYS A 299 3.25 8.88 -9.38
C CYS A 299 2.46 7.80 -8.62
N GLY A 300 1.27 7.46 -9.12
CA GLY A 300 0.49 6.32 -8.63
C GLY A 300 0.13 5.36 -9.75
N GLY A 301 -1.16 5.29 -10.09
CA GLY A 301 -1.63 4.50 -11.24
C GLY A 301 -1.25 5.09 -12.60
N SER A 302 0.02 4.97 -13.00
CA SER A 302 0.55 5.47 -14.28
C SER A 302 -0.13 4.83 -15.49
N ASP A 303 -0.26 5.62 -16.56
CA ASP A 303 -0.75 5.22 -17.88
C ASP A 303 0.15 5.77 -18.99
N ALA A 304 -0.15 5.46 -20.25
CA ALA A 304 0.61 5.94 -21.39
C ALA A 304 0.63 7.48 -21.54
N PHE A 305 -0.34 8.19 -20.96
CA PHE A 305 -0.45 9.66 -21.04
C PHE A 305 0.28 10.38 -19.90
N SER A 306 0.68 9.66 -18.86
CA SER A 306 1.39 10.21 -17.71
C SER A 306 2.64 10.98 -18.13
N GLY A 307 3.45 10.43 -19.03
CA GLY A 307 4.64 11.11 -19.58
C GLY A 307 4.36 12.21 -20.60
N VAL A 308 3.11 12.41 -21.04
CA VAL A 308 2.74 13.36 -22.12
C VAL A 308 1.98 14.57 -21.57
N SER A 309 1.21 14.40 -20.50
CA SER A 309 0.41 15.47 -19.88
C SER A 309 0.78 15.69 -18.41
N GLY A 310 0.45 14.72 -17.54
CA GLY A 310 0.52 14.90 -16.09
C GLY A 310 1.94 15.12 -15.53
N ASN A 311 2.91 14.28 -15.90
CA ASN A 311 4.29 14.39 -15.44
C ASN A 311 4.97 15.67 -15.96
N PRO A 312 4.85 16.04 -17.26
CA PRO A 312 5.31 17.34 -17.73
C PRO A 312 4.71 18.52 -16.96
N LEU A 313 3.40 18.50 -16.66
CA LEU A 313 2.75 19.58 -15.89
C LEU A 313 3.33 19.69 -14.47
N ALA A 314 3.51 18.56 -13.79
CA ALA A 314 4.14 18.52 -12.47
C ALA A 314 5.59 19.04 -12.51
N GLY A 315 6.35 18.68 -13.56
CA GLY A 315 7.70 19.19 -13.79
C GLY A 315 7.73 20.70 -14.01
N ALA A 316 6.83 21.23 -14.84
CA ALA A 316 6.74 22.68 -15.11
C ALA A 316 6.33 23.48 -13.86
N MET A 317 5.37 22.99 -13.07
CA MET A 317 5.01 23.60 -11.78
C MET A 317 6.22 23.63 -10.83
N THR A 318 6.96 22.53 -10.75
CA THR A 318 8.14 22.42 -9.89
C THR A 318 9.26 23.33 -10.36
N TYR A 319 9.47 23.45 -11.66
CA TYR A 319 10.44 24.40 -12.24
C TYR A 319 10.13 25.83 -11.80
N GLU A 320 8.87 26.27 -11.85
CA GLU A 320 8.48 27.62 -11.40
C GLU A 320 8.70 27.84 -9.89
N VAL A 321 8.64 26.78 -9.07
CA VAL A 321 9.02 26.87 -7.65
C VAL A 321 10.54 26.89 -7.46
N VAL A 322 11.30 26.08 -8.21
CA VAL A 322 12.76 26.07 -8.16
C VAL A 322 13.34 27.41 -8.63
N ARG A 323 12.75 28.06 -9.64
CA ARG A 323 13.10 29.43 -10.06
C ARG A 323 12.93 30.48 -8.97
N GLN A 324 12.08 30.20 -7.98
CA GLN A 324 11.87 31.06 -6.82
C GLN A 324 12.82 30.72 -5.67
N GLY A 325 13.62 29.66 -5.78
CA GLY A 325 14.52 29.17 -4.73
C GLY A 325 13.89 28.07 -3.86
N GLY A 326 12.78 27.46 -4.29
CA GLY A 326 12.19 26.30 -3.64
C GLY A 326 12.86 24.99 -4.03
N ILE A 327 12.26 23.88 -3.58
CA ILE A 327 12.81 22.52 -3.77
C ILE A 327 11.79 21.61 -4.44
N GLY A 328 12.26 20.79 -5.39
CA GLY A 328 11.51 19.66 -5.94
C GLY A 328 12.24 18.34 -5.67
N VAL A 329 11.51 17.30 -5.28
CA VAL A 329 12.08 15.98 -4.95
C VAL A 329 11.42 14.91 -5.79
N LEU A 330 12.20 14.24 -6.64
CA LEU A 330 11.82 13.04 -7.39
C LEU A 330 12.31 11.79 -6.67
N CYS A 331 11.57 10.68 -6.79
CA CYS A 331 11.84 9.41 -6.12
C CYS A 331 11.69 8.23 -7.10
N GLU A 332 11.39 7.03 -6.58
CA GLU A 332 11.03 5.83 -7.36
C GLU A 332 12.23 5.26 -8.13
N THR A 333 13.23 4.72 -7.43
CA THR A 333 14.51 4.28 -8.02
C THR A 333 14.35 3.22 -9.12
N ASP A 334 13.38 2.33 -9.00
CA ASP A 334 13.07 1.37 -10.05
C ASP A 334 12.39 2.02 -11.27
N GLU A 335 11.63 3.09 -11.10
CA GLU A 335 10.96 3.85 -12.18
C GLU A 335 11.88 4.83 -12.92
N ILE A 336 13.19 4.81 -12.68
CA ILE A 336 14.16 5.53 -13.51
C ILE A 336 15.10 4.60 -14.28
N VAL A 337 14.95 3.29 -14.10
CA VAL A 337 15.74 2.27 -14.82
C VAL A 337 15.35 2.27 -16.29
N GLY A 338 16.33 2.47 -17.18
CA GLY A 338 16.13 2.66 -18.62
C GLY A 338 15.95 4.11 -19.05
N ALA A 339 15.92 5.06 -18.11
CA ALA A 339 15.82 6.50 -18.39
C ALA A 339 17.07 7.28 -17.93
N GLU A 340 18.16 6.58 -17.60
CA GLU A 340 19.40 7.16 -17.13
C GLU A 340 19.92 8.23 -18.10
N GLU A 341 19.94 7.94 -19.40
CA GLU A 341 20.39 8.90 -20.42
C GLU A 341 19.61 10.22 -20.36
N HIS A 342 18.28 10.16 -20.16
CA HIS A 342 17.44 11.35 -20.07
C HIS A 342 17.83 12.21 -18.86
N LEU A 343 18.09 11.61 -17.71
CA LEU A 343 18.50 12.33 -16.51
C LEU A 343 19.91 12.93 -16.65
N MET A 344 20.82 12.22 -17.31
CA MET A 344 22.21 12.68 -17.53
C MET A 344 22.32 13.89 -18.48
N ARG A 345 21.31 14.14 -19.33
CA ARG A 345 21.28 15.31 -20.22
C ARG A 345 21.18 16.64 -19.48
N ASN A 346 20.76 16.66 -18.21
CA ASN A 346 20.76 17.88 -17.40
C ASN A 346 20.99 17.54 -15.92
N ILE A 347 22.25 17.29 -15.58
CA ILE A 347 22.72 16.96 -14.23
C ILE A 347 23.83 17.93 -13.83
N LYS A 348 23.85 18.31 -12.55
CA LYS A 348 24.72 19.39 -12.05
C LYS A 348 26.21 19.09 -12.19
N SER A 349 26.62 17.84 -11.94
CA SER A 349 28.03 17.46 -11.99
C SER A 349 28.23 15.95 -12.15
N VAL A 350 29.48 15.56 -12.43
CA VAL A 350 29.92 14.16 -12.55
C VAL A 350 29.71 13.41 -11.23
N GLU A 351 29.91 14.08 -10.08
CA GLU A 351 29.71 13.49 -8.75
C GLU A 351 28.24 13.15 -8.51
N VAL A 352 27.32 14.03 -8.91
CA VAL A 352 25.87 13.78 -8.83
C VAL A 352 25.48 12.63 -9.76
N ALA A 353 26.08 12.56 -10.96
CA ALA A 353 25.86 11.46 -11.90
C ALA A 353 26.30 10.11 -11.31
N HIS A 354 27.50 10.04 -10.72
CA HIS A 354 27.97 8.83 -10.05
C HIS A 354 27.10 8.44 -8.85
N SER A 355 26.66 9.41 -8.05
CA SER A 355 25.76 9.16 -6.93
C SER A 355 24.45 8.52 -7.39
N LEU A 356 23.82 9.07 -8.43
CA LEU A 356 22.58 8.52 -9.01
C LEU A 356 22.78 7.08 -9.51
N LEU A 357 23.81 6.84 -10.31
CA LEU A 357 24.09 5.50 -10.85
C LEU A 357 24.41 4.48 -9.75
N HIS A 358 25.08 4.92 -8.69
CA HIS A 358 25.35 4.08 -7.52
C HIS A 358 24.07 3.70 -6.78
N LYS A 359 23.12 4.63 -6.57
CA LYS A 359 21.82 4.30 -5.97
C LYS A 359 21.03 3.31 -6.83
N ILE A 360 20.98 3.51 -8.15
CA ILE A 360 20.34 2.57 -9.09
C ILE A 360 20.97 1.17 -8.99
N ALA A 361 22.31 1.09 -8.99
CA ALA A 361 23.02 -0.18 -8.90
C ALA A 361 22.76 -0.89 -7.57
N ARG A 362 22.84 -0.17 -6.43
CA ARG A 362 22.53 -0.70 -5.10
C ARG A 362 21.08 -1.18 -5.01
N PHE A 363 20.13 -0.45 -5.59
CA PHE A 363 18.73 -0.85 -5.58
C PHE A 363 18.51 -2.14 -6.39
N LYS A 364 19.09 -2.24 -7.58
CA LYS A 364 19.09 -3.47 -8.41
C LYS A 364 19.69 -4.66 -7.64
N GLU A 365 20.79 -4.45 -6.95
CA GLU A 365 21.44 -5.47 -6.11
C GLU A 365 20.50 -5.94 -4.98
N ARG A 366 19.89 -5.01 -4.23
CA ARG A 366 18.94 -5.35 -3.14
C ARG A 366 17.72 -6.13 -3.65
N MET A 367 17.16 -5.76 -4.81
CA MET A 367 16.07 -6.51 -5.43
C MET A 367 16.49 -7.94 -5.81
N SER A 368 17.72 -8.10 -6.31
CA SER A 368 18.24 -9.39 -6.76
C SER A 368 18.35 -10.42 -5.63
N TRP A 369 18.61 -9.98 -4.40
CA TRP A 369 18.62 -10.84 -3.20
C TRP A 369 17.28 -11.53 -2.96
N HIS A 370 16.19 -10.91 -3.42
CA HIS A 370 14.82 -11.41 -3.32
C HIS A 370 14.37 -12.10 -4.62
N GLY A 371 15.26 -12.24 -5.60
CA GLY A 371 14.98 -12.86 -6.89
C GLY A 371 14.07 -12.03 -7.81
N VAL A 372 14.02 -10.71 -7.59
CA VAL A 372 13.26 -9.74 -8.37
C VAL A 372 14.23 -8.81 -9.09
N THR A 373 13.80 -8.26 -10.23
CA THR A 373 14.53 -7.21 -10.95
C THR A 373 13.57 -6.06 -11.30
N PRO A 374 14.07 -4.83 -11.58
CA PRO A 374 13.20 -3.71 -11.96
C PRO A 374 12.29 -3.98 -13.17
N GLU A 375 12.71 -4.86 -14.09
CA GLU A 375 11.95 -5.26 -15.28
C GLU A 375 10.64 -6.01 -14.97
N THR A 376 10.44 -6.42 -13.71
CA THR A 376 9.15 -6.97 -13.26
C THR A 376 8.05 -5.90 -13.16
N ASN A 377 8.42 -4.63 -13.14
CA ASN A 377 7.56 -3.46 -13.35
C ASN A 377 7.51 -3.20 -14.88
N PRO A 378 6.39 -2.87 -15.54
CA PRO A 378 5.06 -2.46 -15.08
C PRO A 378 4.09 -3.58 -14.68
N SER A 379 3.09 -3.25 -13.85
CA SER A 379 2.00 -4.17 -13.49
C SER A 379 1.12 -4.56 -14.69
N ALA A 380 0.32 -5.63 -14.55
CA ALA A 380 -0.66 -6.01 -15.56
C ALA A 380 -1.67 -4.87 -15.87
N GLY A 381 -2.06 -4.10 -14.85
CA GLY A 381 -2.93 -2.93 -15.01
C GLY A 381 -2.29 -1.82 -15.85
N ASN A 382 -1.00 -1.56 -15.68
CA ASN A 382 -0.26 -0.58 -16.48
C ASN A 382 -0.07 -1.07 -17.93
N LYS A 383 0.24 -2.37 -18.13
CA LYS A 383 0.36 -2.98 -19.47
C LYS A 383 -0.94 -2.87 -20.26
N PHE A 384 -2.08 -3.12 -19.60
CA PHE A 384 -3.40 -2.91 -20.18
C PHE A 384 -3.64 -1.45 -20.65
N ARG A 385 -2.98 -0.47 -20.04
CA ARG A 385 -3.10 0.96 -20.35
C ARG A 385 -1.96 1.53 -21.20
N GLY A 386 -1.19 0.67 -21.87
CA GLY A 386 -0.20 1.09 -22.87
C GLY A 386 1.23 1.30 -22.36
N LEU A 387 1.53 0.94 -21.11
CA LEU A 387 2.90 0.91 -20.59
C LEU A 387 3.47 -0.50 -20.72
N TYR A 388 4.20 -0.75 -21.81
CA TYR A 388 4.59 -2.11 -22.23
C TYR A 388 5.73 -2.73 -21.40
N ASN A 389 6.65 -1.91 -20.91
CA ASN A 389 7.85 -2.34 -20.17
C ASN A 389 8.40 -1.20 -19.29
N ILE A 390 9.41 -1.51 -18.46
CA ILE A 390 9.97 -0.54 -17.53
C ILE A 390 10.61 0.65 -18.24
N ALA A 391 11.36 0.44 -19.34
CA ALA A 391 11.97 1.55 -20.09
C ALA A 391 10.95 2.62 -20.48
N LEU A 392 9.80 2.20 -21.02
CA LEU A 392 8.74 3.11 -21.42
C LEU A 392 8.08 3.83 -20.24
N LYS A 393 7.89 3.10 -19.12
CA LYS A 393 7.36 3.67 -17.88
C LYS A 393 8.33 4.71 -17.32
N SER A 394 9.62 4.39 -17.24
CA SER A 394 10.66 5.26 -16.72
C SER A 394 10.85 6.52 -17.54
N LEU A 395 10.86 6.42 -18.88
CA LEU A 395 10.93 7.57 -19.77
C LEU A 395 9.76 8.56 -19.55
N GLY A 396 8.57 8.04 -19.24
CA GLY A 396 7.43 8.85 -18.84
C GLY A 396 7.57 9.42 -17.43
N ALA A 397 8.06 8.63 -16.47
CA ALA A 397 8.21 9.02 -15.07
C ALA A 397 9.22 10.16 -14.87
N VAL A 398 10.35 10.15 -15.60
CA VAL A 398 11.39 11.19 -15.50
C VAL A 398 10.94 12.55 -16.06
N GLN A 399 9.83 12.62 -16.80
CA GLN A 399 9.26 13.90 -17.25
C GLN A 399 8.77 14.79 -16.09
N LYS A 400 8.69 14.24 -14.86
CA LYS A 400 8.47 15.02 -13.62
C LYS A 400 9.66 15.95 -13.32
N LYS A 401 10.83 15.74 -13.95
CA LYS A 401 11.95 16.68 -13.94
C LYS A 401 11.95 17.48 -15.24
N ASP A 402 11.49 18.73 -15.18
CA ASP A 402 11.49 19.63 -16.35
C ASP A 402 12.88 19.67 -17.03
N PRO A 403 12.96 19.61 -18.36
CA PRO A 403 14.24 19.65 -19.08
C PRO A 403 15.11 20.88 -18.76
N ARG A 404 14.51 21.99 -18.33
CA ARG A 404 15.21 23.23 -17.92
C ARG A 404 15.80 23.16 -16.51
N THR A 405 15.41 22.16 -15.71
CA THR A 405 15.89 21.99 -14.33
C THR A 405 17.00 20.94 -14.26
N PRO A 406 18.21 21.31 -13.81
CA PRO A 406 19.27 20.33 -13.55
C PRO A 406 18.90 19.45 -12.36
N LEU A 407 19.32 18.18 -12.38
CA LEU A 407 19.35 17.39 -11.16
C LEU A 407 20.54 17.85 -10.29
N ASP A 408 20.24 18.48 -9.16
CA ASP A 408 21.23 19.14 -8.31
C ASP A 408 21.80 18.23 -7.22
N HIS A 409 20.97 17.33 -6.69
CA HIS A 409 21.26 16.56 -5.48
C HIS A 409 20.72 15.13 -5.60
N VAL A 410 21.45 14.18 -5.01
CA VAL A 410 21.02 12.78 -4.83
C VAL A 410 21.21 12.43 -3.36
N ILE A 411 20.15 11.95 -2.71
CA ILE A 411 20.11 11.69 -1.26
C ILE A 411 19.60 10.28 -0.93
N ASP A 412 19.88 9.78 0.27
CA ASP A 412 19.27 8.56 0.80
C ASP A 412 17.85 8.85 1.31
N TYR A 413 17.09 7.78 1.54
CA TYR A 413 15.69 7.86 1.96
C TYR A 413 15.50 8.70 3.23
N ALA A 414 14.63 9.70 3.17
CA ALA A 414 14.31 10.63 4.26
C ALA A 414 15.45 11.54 4.74
N ASP A 415 16.56 11.66 4.01
CA ASP A 415 17.61 12.63 4.33
C ASP A 415 17.06 14.07 4.32
N PRO A 416 17.48 14.94 5.27
CA PRO A 416 17.03 16.33 5.31
C PRO A 416 17.37 17.12 4.04
N LEU A 417 16.43 17.94 3.57
CA LEU A 417 16.64 18.84 2.42
C LEU A 417 17.37 20.11 2.86
N THR A 418 18.64 20.26 2.48
CA THR A 418 19.55 21.30 3.00
C THR A 418 19.83 22.47 2.04
N ALA A 419 19.48 22.37 0.76
CA ALA A 419 19.72 23.42 -0.24
C ALA A 419 18.55 23.54 -1.25
N PRO A 420 18.36 24.70 -1.89
CA PRO A 420 17.44 24.86 -3.01
C PRO A 420 17.83 24.01 -4.22
N GLY A 421 16.86 23.71 -5.09
CA GLY A 421 17.10 23.00 -6.35
C GLY A 421 16.29 21.71 -6.48
N PHE A 422 16.72 20.85 -7.39
CA PHE A 422 16.03 19.61 -7.68
C PHE A 422 16.80 18.39 -7.14
N TYR A 423 16.09 17.56 -6.39
CA TYR A 423 16.62 16.39 -5.70
C TYR A 423 16.10 15.11 -6.34
N PHE A 424 16.94 14.09 -6.32
CA PHE A 424 16.51 12.69 -6.41
C PHE A 424 16.75 12.02 -5.06
N MET A 425 15.74 11.35 -4.51
CA MET A 425 15.86 10.57 -3.27
C MET A 425 15.69 9.09 -3.58
N ASP A 426 16.64 8.26 -3.10
CA ASP A 426 16.55 6.81 -3.22
C ASP A 426 15.33 6.27 -2.44
N SER A 427 14.42 5.59 -3.14
CA SER A 427 13.21 5.03 -2.56
C SER A 427 12.68 3.86 -3.42
N PRO A 428 11.83 2.99 -2.86
CA PRO A 428 11.05 2.06 -3.66
C PRO A 428 9.99 2.80 -4.50
N GLY A 429 9.50 2.15 -5.55
CA GLY A 429 8.43 2.65 -6.43
C GLY A 429 7.01 2.55 -5.84
N ASN A 430 6.86 2.03 -4.62
CA ASN A 430 5.59 2.12 -3.91
C ASN A 430 5.34 3.58 -3.49
N ASP A 431 4.19 4.12 -3.88
CA ASP A 431 3.90 5.55 -3.77
C ASP A 431 3.85 6.08 -2.34
N LEU A 432 3.19 5.35 -1.45
CA LEU A 432 3.07 5.73 -0.05
C LEU A 432 4.41 5.62 0.69
N GLU A 433 5.25 4.65 0.34
CA GLU A 433 6.60 4.54 0.91
C GLU A 433 7.51 5.66 0.45
N ALA A 434 7.49 6.01 -0.85
CA ALA A 434 8.25 7.13 -1.39
C ALA A 434 7.81 8.45 -0.74
N ILE A 435 6.49 8.70 -0.65
CA ILE A 435 5.93 9.89 0.02
C ILE A 435 6.36 9.94 1.49
N GLY A 436 6.33 8.80 2.21
CA GLY A 436 6.79 8.75 3.59
C GLY A 436 8.21 9.28 3.77
N GLY A 437 9.11 8.93 2.85
CA GLY A 437 10.48 9.44 2.85
C GLY A 437 10.55 10.92 2.46
N GLN A 438 9.82 11.35 1.43
CA GLN A 438 9.80 12.75 0.99
C GLN A 438 9.26 13.68 2.10
N VAL A 439 8.23 13.25 2.82
CA VAL A 439 7.70 13.97 3.98
C VAL A 439 8.70 13.93 5.13
N GLY A 440 9.36 12.80 5.40
CA GLY A 440 10.48 12.73 6.35
C GLY A 440 11.59 13.74 6.02
N SER A 441 11.96 13.87 4.75
CA SER A 441 12.94 14.87 4.28
C SER A 441 12.49 16.33 4.46
N GLY A 442 11.18 16.57 4.65
CA GLY A 442 10.61 17.89 4.90
C GLY A 442 9.71 18.46 3.80
N CYS A 443 9.23 17.66 2.84
CA CYS A 443 8.31 18.13 1.80
C CYS A 443 6.96 18.56 2.37
N ASN A 444 6.57 19.81 2.15
CA ASN A 444 5.38 20.43 2.74
C ASN A 444 4.19 20.57 1.77
N VAL A 445 4.34 20.12 0.52
CA VAL A 445 3.28 19.91 -0.47
C VAL A 445 3.62 18.69 -1.33
N ILE A 446 2.61 17.92 -1.73
CA ILE A 446 2.78 16.78 -2.66
C ILE A 446 2.05 17.10 -3.96
N ILE A 447 2.74 16.93 -5.09
CA ILE A 447 2.14 16.89 -6.43
C ILE A 447 2.13 15.42 -6.88
N PHE A 448 0.93 14.88 -7.04
CA PHE A 448 0.71 13.46 -7.29
C PHE A 448 0.07 13.25 -8.65
N VAL A 449 0.79 12.63 -9.59
CA VAL A 449 0.27 12.35 -10.94
C VAL A 449 -0.37 10.97 -10.98
N THR A 450 -1.56 10.87 -11.59
CA THR A 450 -2.24 9.59 -11.74
C THR A 450 -3.06 9.48 -13.03
N GLY A 451 -2.84 8.41 -13.78
CA GLY A 451 -3.63 8.10 -14.96
C GLY A 451 -4.95 7.37 -14.66
N ASN A 452 -4.95 6.53 -13.63
CA ASN A 452 -6.14 5.78 -13.24
C ASN A 452 -7.02 6.48 -12.19
N GLY A 453 -6.52 7.57 -11.59
CA GLY A 453 -7.23 8.31 -10.55
C GLY A 453 -6.97 7.79 -9.14
N SER A 454 -5.70 7.63 -8.78
CA SER A 454 -5.31 7.26 -7.43
C SER A 454 -5.85 8.27 -6.42
N ILE A 455 -6.45 7.82 -5.32
CA ILE A 455 -6.94 8.71 -4.25
C ILE A 455 -5.94 8.88 -3.10
N THR A 456 -4.68 8.48 -3.32
CA THR A 456 -3.58 8.59 -2.35
C THR A 456 -3.48 10.02 -1.80
N ASN A 457 -3.49 10.18 -0.48
CA ASN A 457 -3.18 11.46 0.19
C ASN A 457 -2.40 11.19 1.48
N HIS A 458 -1.61 12.18 1.91
CA HIS A 458 -0.87 12.11 3.17
C HIS A 458 -1.68 12.74 4.34
N PRO A 459 -1.56 12.25 5.59
CA PRO A 459 -2.41 12.72 6.70
C PRO A 459 -2.29 14.22 7.02
N PHE A 460 -1.10 14.82 6.91
CA PHE A 460 -0.89 16.25 7.24
C PHE A 460 -0.18 17.09 6.17
N VAL A 461 0.14 16.50 5.01
CA VAL A 461 0.76 17.22 3.89
C VAL A 461 -0.26 17.30 2.76
N PRO A 462 -0.63 18.51 2.28
CA PRO A 462 -1.62 18.64 1.22
C PRO A 462 -1.12 18.00 -0.07
N THR A 463 -1.99 17.20 -0.68
CA THR A 463 -1.72 16.48 -1.93
C THR A 463 -2.61 17.02 -3.05
N LEU A 464 -1.98 17.62 -4.07
CA LEU A 464 -2.64 18.02 -5.32
C LEU A 464 -2.51 16.90 -6.34
N LYS A 465 -3.66 16.34 -6.75
CA LYS A 465 -3.72 15.20 -7.67
C LYS A 465 -3.99 15.66 -9.09
N ILE A 466 -3.12 15.23 -10.01
CA ILE A 466 -3.17 15.55 -11.44
C ILE A 466 -3.62 14.30 -12.20
N THR A 467 -4.78 14.39 -12.87
CA THR A 467 -5.24 13.35 -13.80
C THR A 467 -4.73 13.59 -15.22
N THR A 468 -4.36 12.53 -15.91
CA THR A 468 -3.72 12.59 -17.25
C THR A 468 -4.70 12.79 -18.40
N THR A 469 -5.98 12.48 -18.21
CA THR A 469 -7.05 12.59 -19.23
C THR A 469 -8.31 13.23 -18.67
N SER A 470 -9.01 14.02 -19.48
CA SER A 470 -10.22 14.75 -19.07
C SER A 470 -11.38 13.83 -18.72
N ARG A 471 -11.52 12.72 -19.44
CA ARG A 471 -12.51 11.68 -19.15
C ARG A 471 -12.34 11.13 -17.73
N ARG A 472 -11.11 10.83 -17.31
CA ARG A 472 -10.85 10.35 -15.95
C ARG A 472 -11.09 11.43 -14.91
N HIS A 473 -10.69 12.66 -15.20
CA HIS A 473 -10.93 13.80 -14.32
C HIS A 473 -12.41 13.98 -14.00
N GLN A 474 -13.26 13.93 -15.03
CA GLN A 474 -14.71 14.08 -14.86
C GLN A 474 -15.33 12.95 -14.03
N LEU A 475 -14.86 11.70 -14.23
CA LEU A 475 -15.33 10.54 -13.46
C LEU A 475 -15.00 10.65 -11.96
N LEU A 476 -13.89 11.31 -11.61
CA LEU A 476 -13.35 11.41 -10.24
C LEU A 476 -13.23 12.87 -9.79
N ILE A 477 -14.16 13.73 -10.22
CA ILE A 477 -14.10 15.18 -10.03
C ILE A 477 -14.13 15.62 -8.55
N ARG A 478 -14.58 14.74 -7.67
CA ARG A 478 -14.59 14.97 -6.22
C ARG A 478 -13.26 14.65 -5.56
N GLU A 479 -12.43 13.85 -6.19
CA GLU A 479 -11.14 13.41 -5.68
C GLU A 479 -9.96 14.09 -6.39
N MET A 480 -10.11 14.54 -7.64
CA MET A 480 -9.01 15.04 -8.48
C MET A 480 -8.94 16.56 -8.51
N ASP A 481 -7.74 17.11 -8.33
CA ASP A 481 -7.52 18.55 -8.18
C ASP A 481 -7.27 19.25 -9.53
N ILE A 482 -6.50 18.63 -10.43
CA ILE A 482 -6.04 19.22 -11.69
C ILE A 482 -6.29 18.27 -12.88
N ASN A 483 -6.79 18.82 -13.99
CA ASN A 483 -7.00 18.09 -15.23
C ASN A 483 -5.89 18.37 -16.25
N ALA A 484 -4.85 17.52 -16.31
CA ALA A 484 -3.83 17.63 -17.36
C ALA A 484 -4.31 17.13 -18.74
N GLY A 485 -5.44 16.43 -18.79
CA GLY A 485 -6.07 16.00 -20.04
C GLY A 485 -6.45 17.15 -20.97
N ARG A 486 -6.67 18.35 -20.44
CA ARG A 486 -6.93 19.58 -21.21
C ARG A 486 -5.85 19.85 -22.26
N TYR A 487 -4.60 19.51 -21.96
CA TYR A 487 -3.51 19.60 -22.93
C TYR A 487 -3.71 18.63 -24.11
N LEU A 488 -4.18 17.41 -23.84
CA LEU A 488 -4.49 16.44 -24.89
C LEU A 488 -5.70 16.88 -25.73
N ASP A 489 -6.63 17.61 -25.11
CA ASP A 489 -7.82 18.21 -25.74
C ASP A 489 -7.52 19.47 -26.56
N GLY A 490 -6.27 19.94 -26.56
CA GLY A 490 -5.77 21.03 -27.40
C GLY A 490 -5.62 22.38 -26.72
N GLU A 491 -5.78 22.45 -25.39
CA GLU A 491 -5.53 23.69 -24.65
C GLU A 491 -4.02 24.01 -24.56
N PRO A 492 -3.64 25.31 -24.56
CA PRO A 492 -2.25 25.70 -24.38
C PRO A 492 -1.67 25.22 -23.04
N PHE A 493 -0.48 24.61 -23.10
CA PHE A 493 0.18 24.06 -21.92
C PHE A 493 0.55 25.15 -20.89
N ASP A 494 0.97 26.33 -21.35
CA ASP A 494 1.36 27.45 -20.47
C ASP A 494 0.19 27.98 -19.63
N ASP A 495 -1.02 28.02 -20.18
CA ASP A 495 -2.22 28.44 -19.45
C ASP A 495 -2.53 27.44 -18.33
N LEU A 496 -2.43 26.14 -18.64
CA LEU A 496 -2.61 25.06 -17.66
C LEU A 496 -1.56 25.12 -16.54
N VAL A 497 -0.31 25.46 -16.84
CA VAL A 497 0.75 25.68 -15.84
C VAL A 497 0.40 26.86 -14.94
N ALA A 498 -0.01 27.99 -15.50
CA ALA A 498 -0.37 29.19 -14.75
C ALA A 498 -1.53 28.95 -13.77
N GLU A 499 -2.60 28.30 -14.25
CA GLU A 499 -3.75 27.92 -13.41
C GLU A 499 -3.34 26.95 -12.28
N SER A 500 -2.49 25.96 -12.61
CA SER A 500 -2.02 24.97 -11.63
C SER A 500 -1.12 25.59 -10.57
N MET A 501 -0.28 26.56 -10.93
CA MET A 501 0.54 27.33 -9.99
C MET A 501 -0.30 28.21 -9.06
N ALA A 502 -1.38 28.81 -9.56
CA ALA A 502 -2.33 29.54 -8.72
C ALA A 502 -3.00 28.63 -7.70
N LEU A 503 -3.42 27.42 -8.12
CA LEU A 503 -3.97 26.41 -7.21
C LEU A 503 -2.93 25.93 -6.18
N LEU A 504 -1.68 25.69 -6.59
CA LEU A 504 -0.57 25.35 -5.69
C LEU A 504 -0.41 26.39 -4.58
N ALA A 505 -0.32 27.67 -4.94
CA ALA A 505 -0.17 28.75 -3.98
C ALA A 505 -1.40 28.89 -3.05
N ALA A 506 -2.62 28.73 -3.59
CA ALA A 506 -3.85 28.74 -2.79
C ALA A 506 -3.91 27.56 -1.81
N THR A 507 -3.53 26.36 -2.25
CA THR A 507 -3.48 25.16 -1.41
C THR A 507 -2.43 25.28 -0.32
N ALA A 508 -1.23 25.78 -0.65
CA ALA A 508 -0.20 26.09 0.35
C ALA A 508 -0.70 27.14 1.37
N SER A 509 -1.52 28.09 0.92
CA SER A 509 -2.16 29.13 1.74
C SER A 509 -3.32 28.65 2.61
N GLY A 510 -3.71 27.37 2.54
CA GLY A 510 -4.74 26.77 3.38
C GLY A 510 -6.00 26.32 2.66
N GLN A 511 -6.13 26.53 1.34
CA GLN A 511 -7.21 25.91 0.57
C GLN A 511 -7.04 24.39 0.64
N LYS A 512 -8.11 23.69 1.04
CA LYS A 512 -8.10 22.22 1.12
C LYS A 512 -8.06 21.64 -0.29
N SER A 513 -7.18 20.67 -0.51
CA SER A 513 -7.24 19.81 -1.69
C SER A 513 -8.46 18.91 -1.63
N LYS A 514 -8.86 18.34 -2.76
CA LYS A 514 -9.96 17.38 -2.86
C LYS A 514 -9.77 16.18 -1.92
N GLY A 515 -8.53 15.72 -1.76
CA GLY A 515 -8.20 14.64 -0.83
C GLY A 515 -8.44 15.00 0.63
N GLU A 516 -8.07 16.23 1.02
CA GLU A 516 -8.32 16.75 2.37
C GLU A 516 -9.82 16.94 2.65
N ILE A 517 -10.60 17.26 1.63
CA ILE A 517 -12.08 17.35 1.73
C ILE A 517 -12.69 15.96 1.88
N ALA A 518 -12.19 14.97 1.14
CA ALA A 518 -12.66 13.59 1.19
C ALA A 518 -12.36 12.87 2.52
N GLY A 519 -11.39 13.36 3.31
CA GLY A 519 -11.00 12.74 4.59
C GLY A 519 -10.27 11.40 4.42
N HIS A 520 -9.77 11.10 3.21
CA HIS A 520 -8.99 9.92 2.90
C HIS A 520 -7.49 10.22 3.01
N SER A 521 -6.74 9.48 3.83
CA SER A 521 -5.29 9.65 3.95
C SER A 521 -4.60 8.42 4.53
N GLN A 522 -3.36 8.18 4.11
CA GLN A 522 -2.59 6.98 4.48
C GLN A 522 -1.11 7.32 4.62
N ALA A 523 -0.40 6.55 5.45
CA ALA A 523 1.04 6.66 5.62
C ALA A 523 1.68 5.27 5.51
N SER A 524 2.84 5.20 4.86
CA SER A 524 3.70 4.02 4.83
C SER A 524 5.15 4.51 4.85
N LEU A 525 6.05 3.70 5.39
CA LEU A 525 7.50 3.94 5.36
C LEU A 525 8.16 2.86 4.51
N TRP A 526 9.42 3.07 4.09
CA TRP A 526 10.18 2.04 3.36
C TRP A 526 10.17 0.76 4.19
N ARG A 527 9.55 -0.27 3.63
CA ARG A 527 9.34 -1.57 4.25
C ARG A 527 10.61 -2.38 4.45
N ASN A 528 10.64 -3.18 5.52
CA ASN A 528 11.74 -4.09 5.81
C ASN A 528 11.82 -5.20 4.75
N TRP A 529 12.95 -5.28 4.06
CA TRP A 529 13.25 -6.35 3.11
C TRP A 529 14.14 -7.38 3.80
N SER A 530 13.65 -8.61 3.92
CA SER A 530 14.23 -9.60 4.83
C SER A 530 15.62 -10.11 4.44
N GLN A 531 15.98 -10.08 3.15
CA GLN A 531 17.27 -10.59 2.68
C GLN A 531 18.32 -9.48 2.70
N SER A 532 19.50 -9.81 3.22
CA SER A 532 20.70 -8.96 3.18
C SER A 532 21.69 -9.36 2.07
N ASP A 533 21.48 -10.52 1.44
CA ASP A 533 22.27 -11.03 0.31
C ASP A 533 21.49 -12.13 -0.44
N ALA A 534 22.04 -12.66 -1.53
CA ALA A 534 21.41 -13.69 -2.36
C ALA A 534 21.65 -15.13 -1.88
N THR A 535 22.36 -15.36 -0.77
CA THR A 535 22.83 -16.70 -0.35
C THR A 535 21.67 -17.64 0.02
N ASN A 536 20.61 -17.10 0.61
CA ASN A 536 19.43 -17.86 1.00
C ASN A 536 18.41 -18.09 -0.13
N LEU A 537 18.52 -17.36 -1.23
CA LEU A 537 17.55 -17.40 -2.33
C LEU A 537 17.33 -18.82 -2.90
N PRO A 538 18.38 -19.66 -3.15
CA PRO A 538 18.17 -21.02 -3.61
C PRO A 538 17.39 -21.90 -2.62
N LYS A 539 17.66 -21.74 -1.31
CA LYS A 539 16.97 -22.50 -0.25
C LYS A 539 15.50 -22.11 -0.18
N ILE A 540 15.19 -20.81 -0.26
CA ILE A 540 13.82 -20.31 -0.26
C ILE A 540 13.05 -20.85 -1.48
N ARG A 541 13.65 -20.79 -2.68
CA ARG A 541 13.04 -21.31 -3.92
C ARG A 541 12.88 -22.83 -3.93
N ALA A 542 13.72 -23.55 -3.21
CA ALA A 542 13.65 -25.01 -3.09
C ALA A 542 12.62 -25.49 -2.05
N ARG A 543 11.94 -24.58 -1.34
CA ARG A 543 10.95 -24.94 -0.32
C ARG A 543 9.82 -25.74 -0.95
N LEU A 544 9.56 -26.93 -0.40
CA LEU A 544 8.52 -27.83 -0.90
C LEU A 544 7.14 -27.22 -0.66
N LYS A 545 6.28 -27.32 -1.67
CA LYS A 545 4.88 -26.96 -1.54
C LYS A 545 4.18 -27.96 -0.60
N PRO A 546 3.43 -27.50 0.41
CA PRO A 546 2.63 -28.38 1.25
C PRO A 546 1.58 -29.18 0.46
N ASP A 547 1.20 -30.35 0.97
CA ASP A 547 0.33 -31.32 0.30
C ASP A 547 -1.17 -31.16 0.62
N GLY A 548 -1.51 -30.25 1.53
CA GLY A 548 -2.87 -30.01 2.00
C GLY A 548 -3.40 -31.08 2.96
N GLN A 549 -2.63 -32.11 3.29
CA GLN A 549 -3.11 -33.23 4.13
C GLN A 549 -2.76 -33.00 5.60
N PRO A 550 -3.70 -33.18 6.54
CA PRO A 550 -3.43 -32.98 7.96
C PRO A 550 -2.35 -33.96 8.45
N LEU A 551 -1.59 -33.52 9.47
CA LEU A 551 -0.66 -34.41 10.19
C LEU A 551 -1.41 -35.49 10.96
N ILE A 552 -2.58 -35.13 11.49
CA ILE A 552 -3.46 -36.01 12.25
C ILE A 552 -4.90 -35.74 11.80
N LEU A 553 -5.61 -36.80 11.40
CA LEU A 553 -7.03 -36.71 11.06
C LEU A 553 -7.87 -36.54 12.32
N SER A 554 -8.89 -35.68 12.23
CA SER A 554 -9.92 -35.58 13.27
C SER A 554 -10.86 -36.80 13.29
N SER A 555 -11.52 -37.04 14.41
CA SER A 555 -12.46 -38.15 14.58
C SER A 555 -13.88 -37.75 14.17
N ASN A 556 -14.55 -38.55 13.34
CA ASN A 556 -15.95 -38.34 12.90
C ASN A 556 -16.29 -36.88 12.49
N PRO A 557 -15.52 -36.25 11.59
CA PRO A 557 -15.81 -34.87 11.19
C PRO A 557 -17.20 -34.75 10.53
N PRO A 558 -17.91 -33.64 10.74
CA PRO A 558 -19.22 -33.43 10.15
C PRO A 558 -19.10 -33.27 8.62
N HIS A 559 -20.20 -33.53 7.91
CA HIS A 559 -20.24 -33.42 6.45
C HIS A 559 -20.09 -31.98 5.92
N SER A 560 -20.28 -30.96 6.77
CA SER A 560 -20.15 -29.54 6.44
C SER A 560 -19.47 -28.77 7.58
N SER A 561 -18.72 -27.71 7.26
CA SER A 561 -18.11 -26.84 8.28
C SER A 561 -19.17 -26.13 9.12
N CYS A 562 -18.93 -26.00 10.42
CA CYS A 562 -19.77 -25.21 11.30
C CYS A 562 -19.57 -23.71 11.02
N ARG A 563 -20.58 -22.88 11.27
CA ARG A 563 -20.47 -21.41 11.25
C ARG A 563 -20.75 -20.90 12.65
N THR A 564 -19.92 -19.97 13.13
CA THR A 564 -20.11 -19.35 14.44
C THR A 564 -20.68 -17.94 14.31
N GLU A 565 -20.64 -17.34 13.13
CA GLU A 565 -21.21 -16.05 12.81
C GLU A 565 -21.57 -16.02 11.31
N ARG A 566 -22.30 -14.99 10.87
CA ARG A 566 -22.59 -14.75 9.45
C ARG A 566 -22.23 -13.32 9.06
N VAL A 567 -20.96 -13.10 8.77
CA VAL A 567 -20.35 -11.78 8.54
C VAL A 567 -20.50 -11.35 7.07
N GLY A 568 -20.81 -10.07 6.86
CA GLY A 568 -20.61 -9.38 5.59
C GLY A 568 -19.16 -8.87 5.49
N LEU A 569 -18.37 -9.46 4.60
CA LEU A 569 -16.95 -9.14 4.45
C LEU A 569 -16.73 -8.15 3.30
N ILE A 570 -16.04 -7.05 3.57
CA ILE A 570 -15.46 -6.16 2.56
C ILE A 570 -13.95 -6.38 2.52
N LEU A 571 -13.46 -6.93 1.43
CA LEU A 571 -12.06 -7.26 1.25
C LEU A 571 -11.42 -6.26 0.29
N PRO A 572 -10.67 -5.25 0.80
CA PRO A 572 -9.88 -4.38 -0.08
C PRO A 572 -8.81 -5.22 -0.79
N THR A 573 -8.53 -4.95 -2.07
CA THR A 573 -7.45 -5.64 -2.80
C THR A 573 -6.14 -4.86 -2.81
N SER A 574 -6.13 -3.66 -2.25
CA SER A 574 -4.96 -2.80 -2.13
C SER A 574 -5.02 -1.87 -0.93
N MET A 575 -3.85 -1.35 -0.50
CA MET A 575 -3.81 -0.35 0.56
C MET A 575 -4.69 0.85 0.23
N CYS A 576 -4.68 1.36 -1.01
CA CYS A 576 -5.46 2.52 -1.41
C CYS A 576 -6.98 2.36 -1.25
N SER A 577 -7.51 1.13 -1.22
CA SER A 577 -8.94 0.87 -0.96
C SER A 577 -9.24 0.51 0.51
N ALA A 578 -8.22 0.33 1.35
CA ALA A 578 -8.36 -0.14 2.73
C ALA A 578 -9.18 0.81 3.62
N GLN A 579 -8.97 2.13 3.52
CA GLN A 579 -9.76 3.08 4.31
C GLN A 579 -11.22 3.14 3.84
N ILE A 580 -11.47 3.03 2.54
CA ILE A 580 -12.84 3.00 2.01
C ILE A 580 -13.57 1.73 2.44
N ALA A 581 -12.88 0.59 2.46
CA ALA A 581 -13.43 -0.66 2.99
C ALA A 581 -13.86 -0.50 4.45
N ARG A 582 -13.02 0.11 5.30
CA ARG A 582 -13.37 0.42 6.69
C ARG A 582 -14.59 1.32 6.79
N LEU A 583 -14.61 2.42 6.04
CA LEU A 583 -15.75 3.36 6.02
C LEU A 583 -17.05 2.67 5.57
N ALA A 584 -16.99 1.78 4.58
CA ALA A 584 -18.13 1.00 4.13
C ALA A 584 -18.65 0.08 5.25
N ALA A 585 -17.77 -0.66 5.92
CA ALA A 585 -18.14 -1.52 7.04
C ALA A 585 -18.73 -0.71 8.21
N GLU A 586 -18.15 0.44 8.55
CA GLU A 586 -18.66 1.34 9.59
C GLU A 586 -20.08 1.86 9.27
N ARG A 587 -20.31 2.31 8.02
CA ARG A 587 -21.63 2.79 7.58
C ARG A 587 -22.69 1.69 7.60
N LEU A 588 -22.35 0.51 7.10
CA LEU A 588 -23.23 -0.65 7.11
C LEU A 588 -23.60 -1.10 8.53
N ASN A 589 -22.62 -1.17 9.45
CA ASN A 589 -22.87 -1.48 10.85
C ASN A 589 -23.72 -0.40 11.54
N ALA A 590 -23.50 0.89 11.23
CA ALA A 590 -24.31 1.97 11.77
C ALA A 590 -25.77 1.93 11.25
N ALA A 591 -25.99 1.49 10.01
CA ALA A 591 -27.32 1.32 9.43
C ALA A 591 -28.08 0.10 9.97
N GLN A 592 -27.39 -0.94 10.43
CA GLN A 592 -28.02 -2.16 10.98
C GLN A 592 -28.73 -1.96 12.34
N VAL A 593 -28.55 -0.82 13.01
CA VAL A 593 -29.14 -0.53 14.34
C VAL A 593 -30.69 -0.56 14.32
N ASP A 594 -31.32 -0.45 13.15
CA ASP A 594 -32.79 -0.44 12.98
C ASP A 594 -33.43 -1.83 12.69
N GLY A 595 -32.64 -2.90 12.57
CA GLY A 595 -33.10 -4.30 12.69
C GLY A 595 -33.58 -5.05 11.42
N VAL A 596 -33.24 -6.36 11.41
CA VAL A 596 -33.50 -7.43 10.43
C VAL A 596 -32.57 -7.46 9.21
N SER A 597 -31.31 -7.84 9.45
CA SER A 597 -30.40 -8.33 8.41
C SER A 597 -29.99 -9.76 8.73
N ALA A 598 -29.94 -10.63 7.71
CA ALA A 598 -29.41 -11.99 7.81
C ALA A 598 -27.89 -12.05 8.09
N LEU A 599 -27.20 -10.90 8.12
CA LEU A 599 -25.78 -10.78 8.45
C LEU A 599 -25.60 -10.22 9.87
N THR A 600 -24.73 -10.83 10.67
CA THR A 600 -24.52 -10.48 12.09
C THR A 600 -23.80 -9.15 12.27
N ARG A 601 -22.84 -8.84 11.38
CA ARG A 601 -22.06 -7.60 11.33
C ARG A 601 -21.29 -7.50 10.02
N PHE A 602 -20.73 -6.33 9.75
CA PHE A 602 -19.85 -6.07 8.62
C PHE A 602 -18.40 -5.86 9.06
N VAL A 603 -17.47 -6.44 8.32
CA VAL A 603 -16.03 -6.38 8.62
C VAL A 603 -15.27 -5.98 7.37
N ALA A 604 -14.32 -5.07 7.53
CA ALA A 604 -13.28 -4.82 6.55
C ALA A 604 -11.96 -5.44 7.00
N LEU A 605 -11.16 -5.95 6.05
CA LEU A 605 -9.82 -6.46 6.29
C LEU A 605 -8.75 -5.56 5.63
N PRO A 606 -8.49 -4.36 6.18
CA PRO A 606 -7.53 -3.41 5.62
C PRO A 606 -6.09 -3.92 5.77
N HIS A 607 -5.26 -3.77 4.75
CA HIS A 607 -3.84 -4.19 4.77
C HIS A 607 -2.94 -3.26 3.94
N SER A 608 -1.62 -3.46 4.01
CA SER A 608 -0.65 -2.64 3.27
C SER A 608 -0.28 -3.14 1.88
N GLU A 609 -0.64 -4.38 1.55
CA GLU A 609 -0.26 -5.00 0.27
C GLU A 609 -1.20 -4.67 -0.90
N GLY A 610 -0.94 -5.25 -2.07
CA GLY A 610 -1.74 -5.07 -3.29
C GLY A 610 -1.13 -4.08 -4.30
N CYS A 611 -0.42 -3.06 -3.82
CA CYS A 611 0.28 -2.08 -4.65
C CYS A 611 1.81 -2.22 -4.55
N GLY A 612 2.50 -1.96 -5.66
CA GLY A 612 3.96 -1.74 -5.66
C GLY A 612 4.78 -2.84 -4.96
N PHE A 613 4.48 -4.13 -5.18
CA PHE A 613 5.27 -5.25 -4.64
C PHE A 613 5.90 -6.13 -5.73
N GLY A 614 7.12 -6.59 -5.54
CA GLY A 614 7.83 -7.47 -6.49
C GLY A 614 7.58 -8.96 -6.29
N GLY A 615 7.74 -9.74 -7.37
CA GLY A 615 7.79 -11.21 -7.32
C GLY A 615 6.46 -11.96 -7.37
N GLU A 616 6.51 -13.22 -7.80
CA GLU A 616 5.34 -14.10 -7.96
C GLU A 616 4.80 -14.63 -6.63
N THR A 617 5.67 -14.85 -5.64
CA THR A 617 5.30 -15.42 -4.34
C THR A 617 4.27 -14.59 -3.58
N MET A 618 4.43 -13.26 -3.58
CA MET A 618 3.46 -12.35 -2.94
C MET A 618 2.13 -12.36 -3.69
N TYR A 619 2.18 -12.42 -5.02
CA TYR A 619 0.98 -12.52 -5.85
C TYR A 619 0.16 -13.78 -5.53
N GLU A 620 0.82 -14.93 -5.41
CA GLU A 620 0.16 -16.19 -5.03
C GLU A 620 -0.41 -16.15 -3.61
N THR A 621 0.33 -15.57 -2.67
CA THR A 621 -0.05 -15.47 -1.26
C THR A 621 -1.28 -14.59 -1.08
N LEU A 622 -1.31 -13.40 -1.71
CA LEU A 622 -2.50 -12.52 -1.71
C LEU A 622 -3.71 -13.23 -2.29
N ARG A 623 -3.58 -13.80 -3.49
CA ARG A 623 -4.68 -14.48 -4.18
C ARG A 623 -5.26 -15.64 -3.35
N ARG A 624 -4.39 -16.43 -2.73
CA ARG A 624 -4.78 -17.58 -1.88
C ARG A 624 -5.47 -17.13 -0.60
N THR A 625 -4.93 -16.11 0.05
CA THR A 625 -5.50 -15.54 1.29
C THR A 625 -6.84 -14.86 1.03
N TYR A 626 -6.97 -14.08 -0.05
CA TYR A 626 -8.24 -13.46 -0.44
C TYR A 626 -9.31 -14.52 -0.69
N HIS A 627 -8.97 -15.63 -1.35
CA HIS A 627 -9.85 -16.78 -1.48
C HIS A 627 -10.22 -17.36 -0.11
N GLY A 628 -9.24 -17.66 0.74
CA GLY A 628 -9.46 -18.19 2.08
C GLY A 628 -10.49 -17.39 2.88
N TYR A 629 -10.32 -16.06 2.93
CA TYR A 629 -11.27 -15.16 3.61
C TYR A 629 -12.62 -15.05 2.89
N ALA A 630 -12.65 -14.93 1.57
CA ALA A 630 -13.91 -14.84 0.81
C ALA A 630 -14.78 -16.11 0.96
N THR A 631 -14.15 -17.26 1.21
CA THR A 631 -14.82 -18.55 1.45
C THR A 631 -14.82 -18.99 2.92
N HIS A 632 -14.40 -18.12 3.83
CA HIS A 632 -14.29 -18.45 5.24
C HIS A 632 -15.65 -18.90 5.81
N PRO A 633 -15.71 -19.92 6.71
CA PRO A 633 -16.98 -20.45 7.21
C PRO A 633 -17.92 -19.39 7.79
N ASN A 634 -17.38 -18.39 8.49
CA ASN A 634 -18.15 -17.31 9.10
C ASN A 634 -18.56 -16.19 8.12
N VAL A 635 -18.17 -16.25 6.85
CA VAL A 635 -18.47 -15.21 5.85
C VAL A 635 -19.69 -15.61 5.03
N GLY A 636 -20.79 -14.90 5.25
CA GLY A 636 -22.05 -15.12 4.53
C GLY A 636 -22.06 -14.47 3.15
N ALA A 637 -21.48 -13.28 3.04
CA ALA A 637 -21.35 -12.53 1.80
C ALA A 637 -19.98 -11.82 1.78
N ALA A 638 -19.30 -11.83 0.64
CA ALA A 638 -18.00 -11.19 0.49
C ALA A 638 -17.99 -10.26 -0.74
N LEU A 639 -17.54 -9.03 -0.55
CA LEU A 639 -17.34 -8.05 -1.61
C LEU A 639 -15.85 -7.73 -1.71
N LEU A 640 -15.29 -7.81 -2.91
CA LEU A 640 -13.93 -7.36 -3.20
C LEU A 640 -13.97 -5.90 -3.67
N LEU A 641 -13.23 -5.05 -2.96
CA LEU A 641 -13.10 -3.63 -3.24
C LEU A 641 -11.71 -3.34 -3.79
N GLU A 642 -11.63 -3.13 -5.10
CA GLU A 642 -10.40 -2.68 -5.73
C GLU A 642 -10.30 -1.15 -5.71
N HIS A 643 -9.07 -0.66 -5.77
CA HIS A 643 -8.85 0.72 -6.14
C HIS A 643 -8.89 0.88 -7.66
N GLY A 644 -8.21 -0.01 -8.38
CA GLY A 644 -8.21 -0.16 -9.84
C GLY A 644 -6.81 -0.16 -10.48
N CYS A 645 -5.76 0.23 -9.74
CA CYS A 645 -4.37 0.30 -10.22
C CYS A 645 -3.42 -0.71 -9.54
N GLU A 646 -3.97 -1.64 -8.75
CA GLU A 646 -3.20 -2.65 -8.04
C GLU A 646 -2.72 -3.80 -8.94
N LYS A 647 -1.84 -4.66 -8.41
CA LYS A 647 -1.33 -5.84 -9.14
C LYS A 647 -2.34 -6.99 -9.19
N ILE A 648 -3.29 -7.04 -8.24
CA ILE A 648 -4.39 -8.04 -8.19
C ILE A 648 -5.77 -7.34 -8.21
N PRO A 649 -6.22 -6.91 -9.39
CA PRO A 649 -7.55 -6.33 -9.57
C PRO A 649 -8.67 -7.38 -9.56
N ASN A 650 -9.92 -6.92 -9.50
CA ASN A 650 -11.12 -7.74 -9.38
C ASN A 650 -11.31 -8.73 -10.54
N ASP A 651 -10.90 -8.38 -11.76
CA ASP A 651 -10.96 -9.27 -12.92
C ASP A 651 -10.06 -10.50 -12.76
N VAL A 652 -8.87 -10.31 -12.17
CA VAL A 652 -7.95 -11.40 -11.82
C VAL A 652 -8.56 -12.31 -10.77
N MET A 653 -9.12 -11.75 -9.70
CA MET A 653 -9.75 -12.54 -8.64
C MET A 653 -11.00 -13.27 -9.10
N ARG A 654 -11.83 -12.64 -9.94
CA ARG A 654 -13.00 -13.27 -10.55
C ARG A 654 -12.60 -14.49 -11.37
N ARG A 655 -11.61 -14.35 -12.26
CA ARG A 655 -11.10 -15.48 -13.05
C ARG A 655 -10.52 -16.57 -12.15
N TYR A 656 -9.82 -16.20 -11.09
CA TYR A 656 -9.30 -17.18 -10.13
C TYR A 656 -10.43 -17.96 -9.45
N PHE A 657 -11.49 -17.28 -9.01
CA PHE A 657 -12.66 -17.91 -8.42
C PHE A 657 -13.40 -18.82 -9.41
N GLU A 658 -13.50 -18.43 -10.67
CA GLU A 658 -14.02 -19.30 -11.76
C GLU A 658 -13.18 -20.57 -11.89
N THR A 659 -11.85 -20.46 -11.93
CA THR A 659 -10.96 -21.64 -12.03
C THR A 659 -11.04 -22.56 -10.82
N MET A 660 -11.49 -22.04 -9.67
CA MET A 660 -11.73 -22.80 -8.45
C MET A 660 -13.16 -23.35 -8.36
N ASN A 661 -13.99 -23.18 -9.40
CA ASN A 661 -15.40 -23.57 -9.45
C ASN A 661 -16.24 -22.94 -8.33
N LEU A 662 -15.92 -21.70 -7.92
CA LEU A 662 -16.72 -20.97 -6.95
C LEU A 662 -17.91 -20.28 -7.63
N PRO A 663 -19.10 -20.27 -7.00
CA PRO A 663 -20.28 -19.58 -7.52
C PRO A 663 -20.08 -18.05 -7.46
N LEU A 664 -19.89 -17.41 -8.61
CA LEU A 664 -19.48 -15.99 -8.67
C LEU A 664 -20.53 -15.00 -8.15
N ASP A 665 -21.80 -15.40 -8.16
CA ASP A 665 -22.94 -14.65 -7.65
C ASP A 665 -22.91 -14.44 -6.12
N ARG A 666 -22.11 -15.24 -5.40
CA ARG A 666 -21.81 -15.01 -3.97
C ARG A 666 -20.92 -13.79 -3.72
N PHE A 667 -20.23 -13.27 -4.74
CA PHE A 667 -19.22 -12.23 -4.56
C PHE A 667 -19.62 -10.88 -5.16
N GLY A 668 -19.35 -9.82 -4.40
CA GLY A 668 -19.51 -8.43 -4.81
C GLY A 668 -18.23 -7.91 -5.44
N TRP A 669 -18.37 -6.99 -6.39
CA TRP A 669 -17.24 -6.40 -7.10
C TRP A 669 -17.43 -4.89 -7.20
N ALA A 670 -16.59 -4.14 -6.51
CA ALA A 670 -16.61 -2.68 -6.50
C ALA A 670 -15.21 -2.13 -6.76
N SER A 671 -15.15 -0.96 -7.40
CA SER A 671 -13.92 -0.32 -7.85
C SER A 671 -14.02 1.18 -7.67
N VAL A 672 -13.16 1.75 -6.83
CA VAL A 672 -13.17 3.20 -6.56
C VAL A 672 -12.96 4.00 -7.86
N GLN A 673 -11.99 3.58 -8.68
CA GLN A 673 -11.61 4.31 -9.89
C GLN A 673 -12.60 4.10 -11.05
N LEU A 674 -13.31 2.97 -11.11
CA LEU A 674 -14.24 2.66 -12.20
C LEU A 674 -15.69 3.03 -11.87
N ASP A 675 -16.08 3.02 -10.60
CA ASP A 675 -17.46 3.28 -10.17
C ASP A 675 -17.73 4.76 -9.83
N GLY A 676 -16.78 5.67 -10.09
CA GLY A 676 -17.01 7.12 -9.98
C GLY A 676 -16.62 7.74 -8.64
N GLY A 677 -15.62 7.19 -7.96
CA GLY A 677 -15.04 7.79 -6.75
C GLY A 677 -15.63 7.25 -5.46
N ILE A 678 -15.33 7.92 -4.34
CA ILE A 678 -15.54 7.38 -2.99
C ILE A 678 -17.02 7.26 -2.67
N ASP A 679 -17.80 8.32 -2.89
CA ASP A 679 -19.22 8.32 -2.53
C ASP A 679 -20.02 7.32 -3.37
N ALA A 680 -19.72 7.23 -4.67
CA ALA A 680 -20.44 6.34 -5.59
C ALA A 680 -20.15 4.86 -5.29
N VAL A 681 -18.88 4.52 -5.00
CA VAL A 681 -18.52 3.14 -4.65
C VAL A 681 -19.08 2.72 -3.28
N LEU A 682 -19.14 3.64 -2.31
CA LEU A 682 -19.77 3.38 -1.01
C LEU A 682 -21.27 3.06 -1.17
N ALA A 683 -22.00 3.89 -1.95
CA ALA A 683 -23.41 3.63 -2.24
C ALA A 683 -23.63 2.30 -2.97
N LYS A 684 -22.74 1.93 -3.90
CA LYS A 684 -22.76 0.64 -4.59
C LYS A 684 -22.54 -0.54 -3.64
N ILE A 685 -21.61 -0.41 -2.69
CA ILE A 685 -21.35 -1.44 -1.68
C ILE A 685 -22.57 -1.61 -0.76
N GLU A 686 -23.11 -0.49 -0.27
CA GLU A 686 -24.30 -0.46 0.59
C GLU A 686 -25.47 -1.18 -0.10
N GLN A 687 -25.80 -0.79 -1.33
CA GLN A 687 -26.83 -1.43 -2.14
C GLN A 687 -26.60 -2.94 -2.32
N TRP A 688 -25.36 -3.35 -2.61
CA TRP A 688 -25.04 -4.76 -2.86
C TRP A 688 -25.27 -5.66 -1.64
N PHE A 689 -24.99 -5.15 -0.44
CA PHE A 689 -25.25 -5.86 0.81
C PHE A 689 -26.72 -5.83 1.20
N ASP A 690 -27.43 -4.71 0.97
CA ASP A 690 -28.88 -4.62 1.21
C ASP A 690 -29.66 -5.68 0.42
N GLU A 691 -29.28 -5.90 -0.86
CA GLU A 691 -29.86 -6.95 -1.72
C GLU A 691 -29.65 -8.38 -1.18
N ARG A 692 -28.72 -8.59 -0.24
CA ARG A 692 -28.36 -9.89 0.35
C ARG A 692 -28.77 -10.02 1.82
N ALA A 693 -29.19 -8.93 2.45
CA ALA A 693 -29.62 -8.91 3.84
C ALA A 693 -30.93 -9.68 4.07
N THR A 694 -31.69 -9.99 3.01
CA THR A 694 -33.00 -10.68 3.06
C THR A 694 -32.94 -12.17 2.79
N ASP A 695 -31.74 -12.75 2.62
CA ASP A 695 -31.57 -14.17 2.29
C ASP A 695 -31.65 -15.03 3.57
N ASP A 696 -32.84 -15.58 3.83
CA ASP A 696 -33.07 -16.53 4.93
C ASP A 696 -32.32 -17.84 4.63
N ASP A 697 -31.17 -18.04 5.27
CA ASP A 697 -30.43 -19.31 5.27
C ASP A 697 -30.80 -20.13 6.52
N PRO A 698 -31.79 -21.05 6.43
CA PRO A 698 -32.23 -21.86 7.57
C PRO A 698 -31.16 -22.82 8.11
N ALA A 699 -29.99 -22.94 7.47
CA ALA A 699 -28.86 -23.71 7.97
C ALA A 699 -28.05 -23.01 9.09
N PHE A 700 -28.40 -21.77 9.46
CA PHE A 700 -27.71 -21.01 10.52
C PHE A 700 -28.11 -21.43 11.96
N ALA A 701 -29.08 -22.34 12.12
CA ALA A 701 -29.47 -22.85 13.45
C ALA A 701 -28.41 -23.82 13.99
N PHE A 702 -27.41 -23.32 14.71
CA PHE A 702 -26.41 -24.15 15.38
C PHE A 702 -26.43 -23.95 16.90
N ASP A 703 -26.37 -25.05 17.64
CA ASP A 703 -26.24 -25.09 19.11
C ASP A 703 -24.75 -25.27 19.46
N THR A 704 -24.05 -24.16 19.72
CA THR A 704 -22.63 -24.14 20.08
C THR A 704 -22.34 -24.68 21.48
N ASN A 705 -23.35 -25.07 22.26
CA ASN A 705 -23.17 -25.28 23.70
C ASN A 705 -22.40 -26.56 24.09
N GLN A 706 -22.10 -27.51 23.19
CA GLN A 706 -21.58 -28.82 23.61
C GLN A 706 -20.50 -29.53 22.76
N SER A 707 -20.04 -29.01 21.60
CA SER A 707 -19.04 -29.73 20.79
C SER A 707 -18.12 -28.82 19.96
N TRP A 708 -16.89 -29.26 19.70
CA TRP A 708 -15.96 -28.65 18.74
C TRP A 708 -16.12 -29.15 17.30
N SER A 709 -17.13 -29.98 17.04
CA SER A 709 -17.33 -30.60 15.72
C SER A 709 -17.47 -29.58 14.60
N GLY A 710 -16.62 -29.69 13.57
CA GLY A 710 -16.63 -28.78 12.43
C GLY A 710 -16.12 -27.37 12.71
N ILE A 711 -15.53 -27.13 13.89
CA ILE A 711 -14.89 -25.86 14.28
C ILE A 711 -13.38 -25.97 14.08
N SER A 712 -12.77 -24.91 13.53
CA SER A 712 -11.32 -24.79 13.42
C SER A 712 -10.76 -23.82 14.47
N VAL A 713 -9.81 -24.30 15.28
CA VAL A 713 -9.14 -23.51 16.32
C VAL A 713 -7.69 -23.25 15.91
N GLY A 714 -7.28 -21.99 15.93
CA GLY A 714 -5.89 -21.56 15.73
C GLY A 714 -5.17 -21.41 17.06
N LEU A 715 -3.95 -21.91 17.16
CA LEU A 715 -3.08 -21.69 18.31
C LEU A 715 -1.90 -20.81 17.88
N LEU A 716 -1.60 -19.77 18.66
CA LEU A 716 -0.52 -18.84 18.36
C LEU A 716 0.16 -18.37 19.65
N SER A 717 1.50 -18.33 19.67
CA SER A 717 2.29 -17.93 20.85
C SER A 717 3.26 -16.81 20.51
N ALA A 718 3.28 -15.75 21.34
CA ALA A 718 4.20 -14.62 21.20
C ALA A 718 5.56 -14.87 21.88
N ALA A 719 5.67 -15.87 22.73
CA ALA A 719 6.87 -16.19 23.50
C ALA A 719 6.95 -17.70 23.79
N PRO A 720 8.12 -18.23 24.22
CA PRO A 720 8.23 -19.59 24.76
C PRO A 720 7.26 -19.81 25.92
N VAL A 721 6.70 -21.01 26.00
CA VAL A 721 5.63 -21.37 26.96
C VAL A 721 6.12 -22.37 28.00
N THR A 722 5.64 -22.27 29.23
CA THR A 722 5.98 -23.23 30.29
C THR A 722 5.39 -24.62 30.00
N PRO A 723 5.95 -25.69 30.61
CA PRO A 723 5.40 -27.03 30.51
C PRO A 723 3.93 -27.14 30.94
N ASN A 724 3.51 -26.42 31.99
CA ASN A 724 2.13 -26.48 32.49
C ASN A 724 1.14 -25.87 31.50
N THR A 725 1.44 -24.67 31.00
CA THR A 725 0.64 -24.00 29.96
C THR A 725 0.56 -24.87 28.70
N ALA A 726 1.68 -25.44 28.26
CA ALA A 726 1.73 -26.36 27.15
C ALA A 726 0.81 -27.59 27.36
N ASP A 727 0.77 -28.15 28.57
CA ASP A 727 -0.07 -29.30 28.91
C ASP A 727 -1.57 -28.95 28.90
N GLN A 728 -1.96 -27.74 29.30
CA GLN A 728 -3.35 -27.25 29.23
C GLN A 728 -3.81 -27.01 27.79
N ILE A 729 -3.02 -26.28 26.99
CA ILE A 729 -3.35 -26.00 25.58
C ILE A 729 -3.40 -27.29 24.75
N ARG A 730 -2.52 -28.25 25.03
CA ARG A 730 -2.55 -29.59 24.45
C ARG A 730 -3.88 -30.29 24.70
N THR A 731 -4.41 -30.23 25.93
CA THR A 731 -5.69 -30.86 26.30
C THR A 731 -6.83 -30.31 25.44
N VAL A 732 -6.88 -28.98 25.26
CA VAL A 732 -7.87 -28.33 24.39
C VAL A 732 -7.71 -28.80 22.94
N ALA A 733 -6.49 -28.82 22.41
CA ALA A 733 -6.23 -29.27 21.03
C ALA A 733 -6.67 -30.73 20.80
N GLN A 734 -6.39 -31.63 21.74
CA GLN A 734 -6.82 -33.03 21.65
C GLN A 734 -8.35 -33.16 21.69
N GLN A 735 -9.03 -32.37 22.51
CA GLN A 735 -10.49 -32.36 22.57
C GLN A 735 -11.10 -31.87 21.25
N VAL A 736 -10.56 -30.80 20.66
CA VAL A 736 -11.01 -30.29 19.35
C VAL A 736 -10.92 -31.37 18.27
N LEU A 737 -9.78 -32.08 18.20
CA LEU A 737 -9.57 -33.16 17.22
C LEU A 737 -10.48 -34.38 17.48
N ALA A 738 -10.73 -34.71 18.75
CA ALA A 738 -11.59 -35.82 19.14
C ALA A 738 -13.08 -35.58 18.79
N ASP A 739 -13.51 -34.32 18.84
CA ASP A 739 -14.88 -33.91 18.50
C ASP A 739 -15.12 -33.74 16.98
N GLY A 740 -14.08 -33.87 16.15
CA GLY A 740 -14.18 -33.71 14.69
C GLY A 740 -13.90 -32.30 14.19
N GLY A 741 -13.26 -31.46 15.01
CA GLY A 741 -12.77 -30.13 14.64
C GLY A 741 -11.35 -30.15 14.06
N SER A 742 -10.82 -28.95 13.76
CA SER A 742 -9.45 -28.76 13.26
C SER A 742 -8.62 -27.93 14.22
N VAL A 743 -7.32 -28.21 14.27
CA VAL A 743 -6.34 -27.42 15.01
C VAL A 743 -5.29 -26.92 14.03
N LEU A 744 -5.04 -25.62 14.01
CA LEU A 744 -4.08 -24.99 13.11
C LEU A 744 -3.02 -24.24 13.92
N LEU A 745 -1.74 -24.42 13.57
CA LEU A 745 -0.61 -23.68 14.15
C LEU A 745 0.31 -23.15 13.06
N ALA A 746 1.00 -22.04 13.31
CA ALA A 746 2.14 -21.66 12.48
C ALA A 746 3.28 -22.68 12.67
N GLU A 747 3.98 -23.03 11.60
CA GLU A 747 5.02 -24.08 11.68
C GLU A 747 6.22 -23.71 12.58
N ASN A 748 6.44 -22.42 12.83
CA ASN A 748 7.50 -21.87 13.66
C ASN A 748 7.00 -21.47 15.07
N ASP A 749 5.76 -21.83 15.43
CA ASP A 749 5.16 -21.40 16.68
C ASP A 749 5.97 -21.91 17.90
N PRO A 750 6.21 -21.07 18.93
CA PRO A 750 6.90 -21.49 20.15
C PRO A 750 6.31 -22.73 20.85
N LEU A 751 5.00 -22.99 20.74
CA LEU A 751 4.39 -24.22 21.27
C LEU A 751 4.99 -25.48 20.63
N LEU A 752 5.29 -25.46 19.34
CA LEU A 752 5.88 -26.61 18.63
C LEU A 752 7.34 -26.88 19.03
N ALA A 753 8.04 -25.85 19.54
CA ALA A 753 9.38 -26.01 20.10
C ALA A 753 9.35 -26.73 21.47
N ASN A 754 8.21 -26.69 22.19
CA ASN A 754 8.04 -27.40 23.45
C ASN A 754 7.90 -28.93 23.20
N ALA A 755 8.88 -29.69 23.69
CA ALA A 755 8.92 -31.14 23.45
C ALA A 755 7.72 -31.90 24.04
N ARG A 756 7.17 -31.47 25.18
CA ARG A 756 5.99 -32.11 25.78
C ARG A 756 4.76 -31.91 24.90
N PHE A 757 4.51 -30.67 24.48
CA PHE A 757 3.43 -30.34 23.57
C PHE A 757 3.55 -31.15 22.27
N ARG A 758 4.73 -31.08 21.64
CA ARG A 758 5.00 -31.72 20.35
C ARG A 758 4.85 -33.24 20.42
N THR A 759 5.50 -33.91 21.36
CA THR A 759 5.48 -35.38 21.45
C THR A 759 4.08 -35.89 21.79
N ALA A 760 3.35 -35.21 22.69
CA ALA A 760 2.04 -35.67 23.09
C ALA A 760 0.93 -35.34 22.07
N LEU A 761 1.11 -34.31 21.25
CA LEU A 761 0.16 -33.97 20.17
C LEU A 761 0.46 -34.74 18.88
N LEU A 762 1.73 -34.83 18.45
CA LEU A 762 2.13 -35.43 17.18
C LEU A 762 2.52 -36.92 17.25
N GLY A 763 2.86 -37.43 18.44
CA GLY A 763 3.43 -38.77 18.58
C GLY A 763 4.74 -38.92 17.78
N GLU A 764 4.80 -39.94 16.94
CA GLU A 764 5.96 -40.23 16.05
C GLU A 764 5.92 -39.45 14.73
N VAL A 765 4.89 -38.64 14.48
CA VAL A 765 4.75 -37.88 13.23
C VAL A 765 5.70 -36.69 13.25
N SER A 766 6.64 -36.65 12.30
CA SER A 766 7.53 -35.50 12.13
C SER A 766 6.74 -34.24 11.74
N PRO A 767 6.95 -33.10 12.41
CA PRO A 767 6.30 -31.85 12.06
C PRO A 767 6.74 -31.40 10.66
N ARG A 768 5.77 -31.03 9.83
CA ARG A 768 5.96 -30.39 8.53
C ARG A 768 4.79 -29.47 8.24
N ALA A 769 5.01 -28.41 7.48
CA ALA A 769 3.91 -27.64 6.93
C ALA A 769 3.00 -28.54 6.08
N THR A 770 1.70 -28.47 6.33
CA THR A 770 0.65 -29.17 5.58
C THR A 770 -0.16 -28.20 4.74
N LEU A 771 -0.15 -26.91 5.08
CA LEU A 771 -0.81 -25.85 4.34
C LEU A 771 0.21 -24.77 3.98
N ALA A 772 0.12 -24.22 2.77
CA ALA A 772 0.86 -23.01 2.43
C ALA A 772 0.28 -21.80 3.18
N ASN A 773 1.06 -20.72 3.30
CA ASN A 773 0.66 -19.48 3.98
C ASN A 773 -0.69 -18.93 3.45
N GLY A 774 -1.74 -18.91 4.27
CA GLY A 774 -3.09 -18.48 3.87
C GLY A 774 -3.89 -19.48 3.03
N GLU A 775 -3.43 -20.73 2.90
CA GLU A 775 -4.18 -21.81 2.24
C GLU A 775 -5.32 -22.31 3.10
N ALA A 776 -6.55 -22.31 2.55
CA ALA A 776 -7.73 -22.87 3.22
C ALA A 776 -7.58 -24.37 3.47
N ALA A 777 -7.81 -24.79 4.73
CA ALA A 777 -7.86 -26.20 5.09
C ALA A 777 -9.09 -26.88 4.47
N LYS A 778 -8.90 -28.04 3.83
CA LYS A 778 -9.98 -28.80 3.16
C LYS A 778 -10.44 -30.02 3.96
N THR A 779 -9.55 -30.59 4.77
CA THR A 779 -9.79 -31.82 5.51
C THR A 779 -9.66 -31.53 6.99
N PRO A 780 -10.66 -31.83 7.83
CA PRO A 780 -10.56 -31.54 9.26
C PRO A 780 -9.47 -32.36 9.97
N GLY A 781 -8.62 -31.68 10.74
CA GLY A 781 -7.49 -32.30 11.44
C GLY A 781 -6.47 -31.30 11.97
N LEU A 782 -5.29 -31.81 12.33
CA LEU A 782 -4.17 -31.00 12.77
C LEU A 782 -3.33 -30.54 11.56
N HIS A 783 -3.26 -29.23 11.35
CA HIS A 783 -2.46 -28.63 10.28
C HIS A 783 -1.38 -27.71 10.83
N LEU A 784 -0.22 -27.74 10.18
CA LEU A 784 0.80 -26.71 10.35
C LEU A 784 0.77 -25.82 9.11
N VAL A 785 0.52 -24.54 9.32
CA VAL A 785 0.53 -23.55 8.25
C VAL A 785 1.95 -23.05 8.09
N GLN A 786 2.44 -23.16 6.86
CA GLN A 786 3.69 -22.54 6.47
C GLN A 786 3.62 -21.05 6.77
N THR A 787 4.62 -20.54 7.47
CA THR A 787 4.76 -19.12 7.68
C THR A 787 6.09 -18.61 7.12
N ASP A 788 6.03 -17.35 6.78
CA ASP A 788 7.14 -16.59 6.25
C ASP A 788 7.50 -15.42 7.18
N SER A 789 6.96 -15.41 8.41
CA SER A 789 7.13 -14.36 9.41
C SER A 789 7.03 -14.89 10.85
N THR A 790 7.62 -14.16 11.79
CA THR A 790 7.40 -14.33 13.23
C THR A 790 6.42 -13.30 13.79
N HIS A 791 5.97 -12.34 12.97
CA HIS A 791 5.09 -11.27 13.40
C HIS A 791 3.69 -11.81 13.76
N TRP A 792 3.20 -11.43 14.94
CA TRP A 792 1.94 -11.91 15.52
C TRP A 792 0.74 -11.74 14.58
N VAL A 793 0.53 -10.52 14.08
CA VAL A 793 -0.62 -10.20 13.21
C VAL A 793 -0.55 -10.91 11.86
N GLU A 794 0.66 -11.11 11.32
CA GLU A 794 0.82 -11.76 10.02
C GLU A 794 0.48 -13.26 10.10
N ASN A 795 0.82 -13.89 11.22
CA ASN A 795 0.44 -15.27 11.51
C ASN A 795 -1.08 -15.40 11.77
N LEU A 796 -1.70 -14.45 12.48
CA LEU A 796 -3.16 -14.40 12.63
C LEU A 796 -3.87 -14.32 11.27
N THR A 797 -3.40 -13.46 10.37
CA THR A 797 -3.93 -13.33 9.00
C THR A 797 -3.82 -14.64 8.22
N SER A 798 -2.66 -15.30 8.29
CA SER A 798 -2.44 -16.56 7.58
C SER A 798 -3.39 -17.66 8.06
N LEU A 799 -3.44 -17.85 9.39
CA LEU A 799 -4.27 -18.87 10.03
C LEU A 799 -5.76 -18.57 9.85
N GLY A 800 -6.18 -17.31 9.91
CA GLY A 800 -7.56 -16.89 9.68
C GLY A 800 -8.00 -17.22 8.27
N ALA A 801 -7.17 -16.94 7.25
CA ALA A 801 -7.44 -17.34 5.87
C ALA A 801 -7.51 -18.85 5.68
N SER A 802 -6.77 -19.61 6.50
CA SER A 802 -6.83 -21.08 6.51
C SER A 802 -8.13 -21.64 7.07
N GLY A 803 -9.04 -20.80 7.59
CA GLY A 803 -10.38 -21.19 8.05
C GLY A 803 -10.54 -21.24 9.56
N VAL A 804 -9.62 -20.66 10.33
CA VAL A 804 -9.71 -20.58 11.80
C VAL A 804 -10.89 -19.70 12.23
N GLN A 805 -11.74 -20.23 13.10
CA GLN A 805 -12.92 -19.55 13.65
C GLN A 805 -12.71 -19.01 15.07
N PHE A 806 -11.71 -19.52 15.79
CA PHE A 806 -11.30 -19.05 17.12
C PHE A 806 -9.80 -19.16 17.29
N PHE A 807 -9.17 -18.14 17.89
CA PHE A 807 -7.77 -18.21 18.28
C PHE A 807 -7.60 -18.35 19.79
N LEU A 808 -6.66 -19.21 20.19
CA LEU A 808 -6.04 -19.20 21.52
C LEU A 808 -4.65 -18.61 21.38
N GLY A 809 -4.52 -17.37 21.84
CA GLY A 809 -3.30 -16.60 21.76
C GLY A 809 -2.55 -16.58 23.09
N LEU A 810 -1.38 -17.20 23.15
CA LEU A 810 -0.50 -17.13 24.31
C LEU A 810 0.38 -15.87 24.21
N VAL A 811 0.05 -14.86 25.02
CA VAL A 811 0.81 -13.61 25.05
C VAL A 811 1.97 -13.70 26.03
N GLY A 812 3.03 -12.95 25.72
CA GLY A 812 4.23 -12.87 26.56
C GLY A 812 4.09 -11.77 27.62
N ASN A 813 4.97 -10.78 27.52
CA ASN A 813 5.09 -9.66 28.45
C ASN A 813 4.10 -8.50 28.22
N ALA A 814 3.29 -8.56 27.16
CA ALA A 814 2.33 -7.51 26.82
C ALA A 814 1.15 -8.09 26.04
N PRO A 815 -0.06 -7.48 26.13
CA PRO A 815 -1.18 -7.81 25.28
C PRO A 815 -0.84 -7.58 23.79
N ARG A 816 -1.51 -8.30 22.89
CA ARG A 816 -1.30 -8.22 21.44
C ARG A 816 -2.55 -7.73 20.72
N GLN A 817 -2.41 -7.37 19.44
CA GLN A 817 -3.60 -7.08 18.62
C GLN A 817 -4.39 -8.36 18.32
N ALA A 818 -5.72 -8.27 18.33
CA ALA A 818 -6.61 -9.32 17.88
C ALA A 818 -6.87 -9.26 16.36
N HIS A 819 -7.58 -10.24 15.82
CA HIS A 819 -7.98 -10.28 14.41
C HIS A 819 -9.37 -9.62 14.20
N PRO A 820 -9.61 -8.82 13.13
CA PRO A 820 -10.88 -8.09 12.96
C PRO A 820 -12.09 -9.00 12.68
N LEU A 821 -11.87 -10.10 11.95
CA LEU A 821 -12.92 -11.07 11.62
C LEU A 821 -13.07 -12.15 12.70
N VAL A 822 -11.99 -12.56 13.35
CA VAL A 822 -11.94 -13.82 14.12
C VAL A 822 -11.61 -13.48 15.57
N PRO A 823 -12.38 -13.97 16.55
CA PRO A 823 -12.10 -13.71 17.97
C PRO A 823 -10.73 -14.28 18.39
N VAL A 824 -9.98 -13.50 19.15
CA VAL A 824 -8.67 -13.88 19.69
C VAL A 824 -8.70 -13.84 21.21
N ILE A 825 -8.74 -15.02 21.83
CA ILE A 825 -8.69 -15.19 23.27
C ILE A 825 -7.23 -15.12 23.70
N GLN A 826 -6.85 -14.09 24.44
CA GLN A 826 -5.50 -13.87 24.93
C GLN A 826 -5.32 -14.45 26.33
N LEU A 827 -4.39 -15.38 26.42
CA LEU A 827 -4.01 -16.10 27.62
C LEU A 827 -2.58 -15.71 28.00
N ALA A 828 -2.33 -15.45 29.27
CA ALA A 828 -1.02 -15.05 29.76
C ALA A 828 -0.55 -15.92 30.91
N GLU A 829 0.77 -16.12 31.04
CA GLU A 829 1.34 -16.73 32.24
C GLU A 829 1.54 -15.65 33.32
N SER A 830 1.23 -15.97 34.58
CA SER A 830 1.30 -15.02 35.70
C SER A 830 2.66 -14.34 35.83
N ASP A 831 3.73 -15.09 35.54
CA ASP A 831 5.11 -14.65 35.71
C ASP A 831 5.66 -13.96 34.45
N ALA A 832 4.97 -14.11 33.31
CA ALA A 832 5.35 -13.51 32.05
C ALA A 832 4.73 -12.12 31.86
N LEU A 833 3.50 -11.91 32.33
CA LEU A 833 2.75 -10.67 32.12
C LEU A 833 2.78 -9.75 33.36
N PRO A 834 3.29 -8.51 33.24
CA PRO A 834 3.20 -7.52 34.30
C PRO A 834 1.76 -7.29 34.79
N THR A 835 1.59 -7.09 36.10
CA THR A 835 0.27 -6.99 36.75
C THR A 835 -0.63 -5.89 36.20
N HIS A 836 -0.06 -4.80 35.70
CA HIS A 836 -0.82 -3.70 35.11
C HIS A 836 -1.46 -4.04 33.75
N HIS A 837 -1.03 -5.13 33.10
CA HIS A 837 -1.63 -5.62 31.86
C HIS A 837 -2.67 -6.73 32.08
N HIS A 838 -2.90 -7.17 33.32
CA HIS A 838 -3.82 -8.29 33.61
C HIS A 838 -5.26 -7.99 33.20
N THR A 839 -5.66 -6.72 33.10
CA THR A 839 -6.99 -6.29 32.63
C THR A 839 -7.09 -6.17 31.11
N ASP A 840 -5.98 -6.30 30.38
CA ASP A 840 -5.92 -6.18 28.93
C ASP A 840 -5.89 -7.57 28.23
N VAL A 841 -5.95 -8.66 29.00
CA VAL A 841 -5.96 -10.06 28.51
C VAL A 841 -7.13 -10.83 29.11
N ASP A 842 -7.63 -11.85 28.41
CA ASP A 842 -8.85 -12.58 28.80
C ASP A 842 -8.66 -13.47 30.02
N LEU A 843 -7.49 -14.09 30.17
CA LEU A 843 -7.18 -14.94 31.31
C LEU A 843 -5.69 -15.00 31.61
N VAL A 844 -5.33 -14.78 32.88
CA VAL A 844 -4.02 -15.17 33.42
C VAL A 844 -4.13 -16.62 33.89
N LEU A 845 -3.38 -17.51 33.23
CA LEU A 845 -3.42 -18.95 33.49
C LEU A 845 -2.88 -19.28 34.88
N THR A 846 -3.56 -20.22 35.53
CA THR A 846 -3.14 -20.82 36.81
C THR A 846 -2.89 -22.31 36.61
N GLU A 847 -2.47 -23.03 37.66
CA GLU A 847 -2.36 -24.49 37.59
C GLU A 847 -3.73 -25.19 37.41
N ASP A 848 -4.84 -24.53 37.75
CA ASP A 848 -6.20 -25.07 37.58
C ASP A 848 -6.74 -24.76 36.15
N PRO A 849 -7.04 -25.78 35.33
CA PRO A 849 -7.56 -25.59 33.97
C PRO A 849 -9.03 -25.16 33.92
N THR A 850 -9.76 -25.19 35.04
CA THR A 850 -11.23 -24.96 35.07
C THR A 850 -11.60 -23.60 34.50
N ALA A 851 -10.84 -22.55 34.81
CA ALA A 851 -11.10 -21.20 34.32
C ALA A 851 -10.96 -21.09 32.79
N LEU A 852 -10.00 -21.81 32.19
CA LEU A 852 -9.84 -21.85 30.74
C LEU A 852 -11.05 -22.54 30.10
N ASP A 853 -11.48 -23.68 30.63
CA ASP A 853 -12.63 -24.41 30.09
C ASP A 853 -13.94 -23.60 30.18
N GLU A 854 -14.13 -22.83 31.26
CA GLU A 854 -15.28 -21.93 31.43
C GLU A 854 -15.25 -20.77 30.43
N LEU A 855 -14.08 -20.13 30.24
CA LEU A 855 -13.90 -19.07 29.26
C LEU A 855 -14.17 -19.56 27.84
N LEU A 856 -13.64 -20.73 27.46
CA LEU A 856 -13.86 -21.33 26.13
C LEU A 856 -15.33 -21.69 25.90
N ARG A 857 -16.06 -22.11 26.94
CA ARG A 857 -17.51 -22.32 26.86
C ARG A 857 -18.24 -20.99 26.67
N ALA A 858 -17.87 -19.94 27.43
CA ALA A 858 -18.51 -18.64 27.34
C ALA A 858 -18.32 -17.97 25.96
N VAL A 859 -17.11 -18.03 25.39
CA VAL A 859 -16.81 -17.47 24.06
C VAL A 859 -17.56 -18.21 22.95
N ARG A 860 -17.62 -19.56 23.00
CA ARG A 860 -18.38 -20.35 22.01
C ARG A 860 -19.88 -20.11 22.06
N ALA A 861 -20.41 -19.86 23.26
CA ALA A 861 -21.82 -19.55 23.45
C ALA A 861 -22.17 -18.08 23.10
N GLU A 862 -21.24 -17.31 22.51
CA GLU A 862 -21.37 -15.87 22.20
C GLU A 862 -21.71 -14.99 23.42
N ASN A 863 -21.52 -15.50 24.63
CA ASN A 863 -21.77 -14.77 25.88
C ASN A 863 -20.57 -13.92 26.32
N HIS A 864 -19.46 -13.98 25.59
CA HIS A 864 -18.23 -13.25 25.89
C HIS A 864 -17.48 -12.86 24.62
N THR A 865 -17.21 -11.57 24.45
CA THR A 865 -16.31 -11.06 23.41
C THR A 865 -14.92 -10.88 24.02
N PRO A 866 -13.85 -11.42 23.41
CA PRO A 866 -12.50 -11.26 23.94
C PRO A 866 -12.09 -9.80 24.11
N ILE A 867 -11.32 -9.48 25.14
CA ILE A 867 -11.00 -8.12 25.60
C ILE A 867 -10.33 -7.29 24.50
N ALA A 868 -9.36 -7.86 23.77
CA ALA A 868 -8.69 -7.14 22.68
C ALA A 868 -9.65 -6.82 21.52
N ASN A 869 -10.59 -7.73 21.21
CA ASN A 869 -11.65 -7.48 20.23
C ASN A 869 -12.63 -6.41 20.74
N GLN A 870 -13.04 -6.48 22.01
CA GLN A 870 -13.94 -5.50 22.65
C GLN A 870 -13.37 -4.08 22.65
N ASN A 871 -12.07 -3.96 22.92
CA ASN A 871 -11.35 -2.69 22.95
C ASN A 871 -10.95 -2.18 21.55
N ASN A 872 -11.38 -2.85 20.48
CA ASN A 872 -11.00 -2.56 19.10
C ASN A 872 -9.46 -2.48 18.89
N SER A 873 -8.72 -3.25 19.68
CA SER A 873 -7.28 -3.45 19.52
C SER A 873 -7.05 -4.57 18.52
N VAL A 874 -7.46 -4.33 17.28
CA VAL A 874 -7.41 -5.30 16.17
C VAL A 874 -6.48 -4.81 15.07
N ASP A 875 -5.89 -5.75 14.33
CA ASP A 875 -5.06 -5.45 13.17
C ASP A 875 -5.09 -6.59 12.14
N PHE A 876 -4.80 -6.27 10.89
CA PHE A 876 -4.79 -7.23 9.78
C PHE A 876 -3.65 -6.92 8.82
N GLN A 877 -2.76 -7.89 8.63
CA GLN A 877 -1.59 -7.69 7.78
C GLN A 877 -1.09 -8.98 7.14
N PHE A 878 -0.65 -8.88 5.89
CA PHE A 878 -0.06 -9.99 5.16
C PHE A 878 1.41 -10.19 5.52
N ALA A 879 1.83 -11.45 5.64
CA ALA A 879 3.24 -11.79 5.56
C ALA A 879 3.77 -11.50 4.16
N ARG A 880 4.82 -10.66 4.07
CA ARG A 880 5.55 -10.41 2.82
C ARG A 880 6.48 -11.56 2.47
N GLY A 881 6.85 -12.32 3.49
CA GLY A 881 7.77 -13.44 3.42
C GLY A 881 9.17 -13.06 2.97
N PRO A 882 10.04 -14.06 2.76
CA PRO A 882 11.45 -13.79 2.57
C PRO A 882 11.79 -13.11 1.24
N LEU A 883 10.89 -13.13 0.26
CA LEU A 883 11.11 -12.55 -1.07
C LEU A 883 10.27 -11.29 -1.32
N GLY A 884 9.49 -10.83 -0.33
CA GLY A 884 8.67 -9.64 -0.47
C GLY A 884 9.51 -8.36 -0.54
N VAL A 885 9.32 -7.59 -1.61
CA VAL A 885 9.97 -6.29 -1.83
C VAL A 885 8.95 -5.28 -2.34
N SER A 886 9.24 -4.00 -2.14
CA SER A 886 8.44 -2.88 -2.68
C SER A 886 9.02 -2.45 -4.03
N ALA A 887 8.28 -2.70 -5.12
CA ALA A 887 8.70 -2.50 -6.52
C ALA A 887 7.55 -2.20 -7.49
#